data_AF-A0A533SXY2-F1
#
_entry.id   AF-A0A533SXY2-F1
#
_cell.length_a   1.000
_cell.length_b   1.000
_cell.length_c   1.000
_cell.angle_alpha   90.00
_cell.angle_beta   90.00
_cell.angle_gamma   90.00
#
_symmetry.space_group_name_H-M   'P 1'
#
loop_
_entity.id
_entity.type
_entity.pdbx_description
1 polymer ?
#
loop_
_entity_poly.entity_id
_entity_poly.type
_entity_poly.pdbx_seq_one_letter_code
_entity_poly.pdbx_strand_id
1 'polypeptide(L)'
;MVKAATKKTFLKTSLSACCAAALLSGLFAPSALARGRDTLSNIREAVARGSISDETGTVEALKALFDPQNVDRNLKSPALPTRSDCASMLFRGAMAKLPSMSPEGQALARSVIGQRVSAATLPALPNIYYTQHFQIEWGNDLPLSDIDGTVPAPDLDANGTPDVIQRWADYLEYSYSTLGDLGFPVGLTGPKMRIVIANTSNIPEYTLSTGFFGVTYHMTDGRIWIAFNSSYAGFGLDNDDPVSPYYGAMKVTAVHEFFHAVQYKMLPEAWATEMDDWWLEASSVWSEEKAFDDVNDYYAFWGSISDSWIENQERSLPIFRPYGTEVYERGLFPIYLDEHAGGPSAVKRVWDIVRGGKRILYTDSGGNDTANSALEQFALEKGVIDQNGAGDVARLYTGFAAANAAMDYEEGFNYAMPALRSSASLATGGTISTNPPEYMGATFRRESDLSGPLRLFVSGSPANNWGVSATVKRGSPAYFIELASNESDGTASVQFDAVYPTDEIFCAPSYLKAGEKSNSYEVRKNYLVSPPNGTATPSLNPAEVVVAPVQAGISLSWQLPSAPQAGGTVIMWQKASGGSWKSKTVIAPLREAVIGGLEGETNYNVKMWLYDNRGIEGPSITMAATSGDPAPPIPTAPKGSAPSSGGSSEIPKLDMGCFIESVFTWF
;
A
#
# COMPACT_ATOMS: atom_id res chain seq x y z
N MET A 1 -14.54 5.63 69.78
CA MET A 1 -15.69 6.21 70.50
C MET A 1 -16.09 7.51 69.82
N VAL A 2 -17.39 7.65 69.56
CA VAL A 2 -18.14 8.85 69.11
C VAL A 2 -17.96 9.31 67.65
N LYS A 3 -18.96 8.91 66.87
CA LYS A 3 -19.49 9.55 65.65
C LYS A 3 -20.12 10.93 65.96
N ALA A 4 -20.38 11.65 64.87
CA ALA A 4 -21.56 12.51 64.64
C ALA A 4 -21.44 13.99 65.04
N ALA A 5 -22.11 14.95 64.39
CA ALA A 5 -22.78 15.09 63.11
C ALA A 5 -23.41 16.50 63.10
N THR A 6 -23.62 17.08 61.90
CA THR A 6 -24.73 18.01 61.54
C THR A 6 -24.82 19.37 62.27
N LYS A 7 -25.33 20.50 61.74
CA LYS A 7 -26.25 20.84 60.64
C LYS A 7 -26.30 22.38 60.51
N LYS A 8 -26.56 22.89 59.29
CA LYS A 8 -27.30 24.13 58.91
C LYS A 8 -26.69 25.49 59.34
N THR A 9 -26.63 26.52 58.49
CA THR A 9 -27.80 27.28 57.99
C THR A 9 -27.40 28.22 56.83
N PHE A 10 -28.29 28.32 55.84
CA PHE A 10 -28.31 29.25 54.69
C PHE A 10 -28.87 30.63 55.12
N LEU A 11 -28.30 31.77 54.66
CA LEU A 11 -28.94 32.75 53.74
C LEU A 11 -28.15 34.08 53.62
N LYS A 12 -28.22 34.67 52.40
CA LYS A 12 -28.00 36.07 51.96
C LYS A 12 -26.59 36.46 51.49
N THR A 13 -26.28 36.32 50.19
CA THR A 13 -26.48 37.29 49.07
C THR A 13 -25.61 38.55 49.16
N SER A 14 -24.57 38.65 48.32
CA SER A 14 -24.58 39.52 47.12
C SER A 14 -23.21 39.56 46.43
N LEU A 15 -23.25 39.42 45.10
CA LEU A 15 -22.31 39.87 44.06
C LEU A 15 -20.90 40.29 44.46
N SER A 16 -19.89 39.46 44.13
CA SER A 16 -18.68 39.86 43.38
C SER A 16 -17.66 38.72 43.38
N ALA A 17 -17.73 37.82 42.40
CA ALA A 17 -16.61 36.94 42.03
C ALA A 17 -16.92 36.17 40.73
N CYS A 18 -17.04 36.87 39.59
CA CYS A 18 -17.02 36.22 38.26
C CYS A 18 -15.85 36.69 37.38
N CYS A 19 -14.87 37.44 37.90
CA CYS A 19 -13.83 38.04 37.06
C CYS A 19 -12.37 37.66 37.40
N ALA A 20 -12.09 36.61 38.18
CA ALA A 20 -10.71 36.36 38.64
C ALA A 20 -10.23 34.90 38.58
N ALA A 21 -10.87 34.01 37.82
CA ALA A 21 -10.43 32.62 37.69
C ALA A 21 -10.38 32.10 36.24
N ALA A 22 -10.32 33.01 35.25
CA ALA A 22 -10.27 32.67 33.82
C ALA A 22 -9.00 33.15 33.10
N LEU A 23 -7.94 33.52 33.84
CA LEU A 23 -6.77 34.20 33.25
C LEU A 23 -5.40 33.58 33.56
N LEU A 24 -5.33 32.35 34.09
CA LEU A 24 -4.03 31.73 34.44
C LEU A 24 -3.95 30.20 34.23
N SER A 25 -4.61 29.69 33.18
CA SER A 25 -4.40 28.31 32.71
C SER A 25 -4.04 28.21 31.22
N GLY A 26 -3.71 29.34 30.58
CA GLY A 26 -3.15 29.36 29.24
C GLY A 26 -1.65 29.54 29.32
N LEU A 27 -0.89 28.44 29.35
CA LEU A 27 0.50 28.32 28.89
C LEU A 27 0.92 26.86 29.15
N PHE A 28 1.40 26.20 28.08
CA PHE A 28 1.74 24.78 27.97
C PHE A 28 0.57 23.80 27.72
N ALA A 29 -0.22 24.09 26.67
CA ALA A 29 -0.53 23.00 25.75
C ALA A 29 0.76 22.68 24.98
N PRO A 30 1.19 21.42 24.81
CA PRO A 30 2.12 21.11 23.75
C PRO A 30 1.43 21.58 22.47
N SER A 31 2.00 22.58 21.83
CA SER A 31 1.63 22.97 20.48
C SER A 31 1.86 21.73 19.61
N ALA A 32 0.82 20.94 19.39
CA ALA A 32 0.68 20.23 18.14
C ALA A 32 0.77 21.33 17.08
N LEU A 33 1.95 21.49 16.48
CA LEU A 33 2.13 22.33 15.30
C LEU A 33 1.03 21.93 14.34
N ALA A 34 0.09 22.85 14.07
CA ALA A 34 -0.83 22.68 12.97
C ALA A 34 0.05 22.51 11.73
N ARG A 35 0.16 21.27 11.23
CA ARG A 35 0.95 20.93 10.04
C ARG A 35 0.43 21.82 8.90
N GLY A 36 1.29 22.67 8.35
CA GLY A 36 0.91 23.55 7.24
C GLY A 36 0.61 22.73 5.98
N ARG A 37 -0.42 23.13 5.22
CA ARG A 37 -0.71 22.54 3.90
C ARG A 37 0.35 22.93 2.90
N ASP A 38 0.79 21.98 2.08
CA ASP A 38 1.77 22.23 1.00
C ASP A 38 1.13 22.91 -0.22
N THR A 39 1.97 23.23 -1.22
CA THR A 39 1.57 23.93 -2.44
C THR A 39 0.60 23.11 -3.32
N LEU A 40 0.81 21.80 -3.46
CA LEU A 40 -0.07 20.95 -4.26
C LEU A 40 -1.44 20.81 -3.61
N SER A 41 -1.47 20.65 -2.29
CA SER A 41 -2.69 20.63 -1.49
C SER A 41 -3.51 21.92 -1.70
N ASN A 42 -2.85 23.09 -1.65
CA ASN A 42 -3.51 24.37 -1.94
C ASN A 42 -4.08 24.44 -3.37
N ILE A 43 -3.33 23.95 -4.37
CA ILE A 43 -3.78 23.90 -5.77
C ILE A 43 -5.03 23.00 -5.89
N ARG A 44 -4.99 21.78 -5.34
CA ARG A 44 -6.13 20.83 -5.39
C ARG A 44 -7.38 21.43 -4.74
N GLU A 45 -7.25 22.03 -3.57
CA GLU A 45 -8.38 22.70 -2.90
C GLU A 45 -8.92 23.91 -3.67
N ALA A 46 -8.05 24.65 -4.35
CA ALA A 46 -8.45 25.80 -5.14
C ALA A 46 -9.29 25.36 -6.36
N VAL A 47 -8.92 24.26 -7.01
CA VAL A 47 -9.70 23.61 -8.08
C VAL A 47 -11.02 23.07 -7.51
N ALA A 48 -10.97 22.31 -6.41
CA ALA A 48 -12.15 21.69 -5.80
C ALA A 48 -13.22 22.72 -5.38
N ARG A 49 -12.80 23.92 -4.95
CA ARG A 49 -13.71 25.03 -4.61
C ARG A 49 -14.10 25.91 -5.82
N GLY A 50 -13.61 25.60 -7.01
CA GLY A 50 -13.87 26.36 -8.24
C GLY A 50 -13.24 27.75 -8.27
N SER A 51 -12.25 28.02 -7.41
CA SER A 51 -11.55 29.31 -7.37
C SER A 51 -10.53 29.49 -8.50
N ILE A 52 -10.05 28.37 -9.06
CA ILE A 52 -9.30 28.30 -10.32
C ILE A 52 -9.90 27.17 -11.17
N SER A 53 -9.68 27.21 -12.48
CA SER A 53 -10.10 26.13 -13.37
C SER A 53 -9.18 24.91 -13.21
N ASP A 54 -9.66 23.73 -13.60
CA ASP A 54 -8.85 22.50 -13.66
C ASP A 54 -7.63 22.64 -14.59
N GLU A 55 -7.78 23.43 -15.66
CA GLU A 55 -6.71 23.79 -16.58
C GLU A 55 -5.62 24.62 -15.88
N THR A 56 -6.01 25.68 -15.17
CA THR A 56 -5.08 26.50 -14.38
C THR A 56 -4.41 25.65 -13.30
N GLY A 57 -5.17 24.83 -12.58
CA GLY A 57 -4.62 23.94 -11.56
C GLY A 57 -3.57 22.97 -12.12
N THR A 58 -3.78 22.45 -13.34
CA THR A 58 -2.83 21.58 -14.02
C THR A 58 -1.52 22.30 -14.37
N VAL A 59 -1.59 23.54 -14.86
CA VAL A 59 -0.39 24.35 -15.15
C VAL A 59 0.36 24.71 -13.86
N GLU A 60 -0.36 25.10 -12.81
CA GLU A 60 0.26 25.42 -11.51
C GLU A 60 0.88 24.20 -10.84
N ALA A 61 0.29 23.02 -10.99
CA ALA A 61 0.89 21.77 -10.54
C ALA A 61 2.19 21.47 -11.31
N LEU A 62 2.20 21.59 -12.65
CA LEU A 62 3.42 21.47 -13.46
C LEU A 62 4.53 22.42 -13.02
N LYS A 63 4.18 23.68 -12.73
CA LYS A 63 5.13 24.65 -12.17
C LYS A 63 5.62 24.21 -10.80
N ALA A 64 4.76 23.70 -9.92
CA ALA A 64 5.20 23.20 -8.62
C ALA A 64 6.24 22.06 -8.75
N LEU A 65 6.23 21.26 -9.82
CA LEU A 65 7.29 20.25 -10.06
C LEU A 65 8.57 20.84 -10.66
N PHE A 66 8.46 21.68 -11.69
CA PHE A 66 9.60 22.00 -12.56
C PHE A 66 10.04 23.46 -12.53
N ASP A 67 9.19 24.35 -12.01
CA ASP A 67 9.41 25.77 -11.93
C ASP A 67 8.71 26.39 -10.69
N PRO A 68 9.07 25.93 -9.47
CA PRO A 68 8.36 26.28 -8.25
C PRO A 68 8.45 27.78 -7.90
N GLN A 69 9.34 28.52 -8.56
CA GLN A 69 9.47 29.96 -8.40
C GLN A 69 8.31 30.73 -9.04
N ASN A 70 7.71 30.18 -10.11
CA ASN A 70 6.66 30.82 -10.90
C ASN A 70 5.23 30.31 -10.62
N VAL A 71 5.06 29.51 -9.55
CA VAL A 71 3.74 29.17 -9.01
C VAL A 71 3.04 30.43 -8.49
N ASP A 72 1.73 30.58 -8.71
CA ASP A 72 0.93 31.69 -8.17
C ASP A 72 1.18 31.85 -6.67
N ARG A 73 1.57 33.05 -6.26
CA ARG A 73 1.87 33.42 -4.87
C ARG A 73 0.74 33.10 -3.89
N ASN A 74 -0.51 33.06 -4.35
CA ASN A 74 -1.68 32.76 -3.52
C ASN A 74 -1.88 31.26 -3.29
N LEU A 75 -1.27 30.43 -4.14
CA LEU A 75 -1.31 28.96 -4.05
C LEU A 75 -0.04 28.42 -3.39
N LYS A 76 1.08 29.14 -3.54
CA LYS A 76 2.38 28.76 -2.99
C LYS A 76 2.34 28.69 -1.46
N SER A 77 2.84 27.57 -0.94
CA SER A 77 3.06 27.36 0.48
C SER A 77 4.56 27.33 0.80
N PRO A 78 5.01 27.93 1.91
CA PRO A 78 6.35 27.70 2.42
C PRO A 78 6.48 26.35 3.14
N ALA A 79 5.36 25.69 3.46
CA ALA A 79 5.38 24.34 4.00
C ALA A 79 5.85 23.38 2.90
N LEU A 80 6.85 22.58 3.23
CA LEU A 80 7.22 21.45 2.39
C LEU A 80 6.06 20.45 2.36
N PRO A 81 5.94 19.67 1.27
CA PRO A 81 5.07 18.51 1.25
C PRO A 81 5.21 17.71 2.53
N THR A 82 4.07 17.34 3.12
CA THR A 82 4.07 16.57 4.37
C THR A 82 4.77 15.23 4.20
N ARG A 83 4.84 14.74 2.95
CA ARG A 83 5.63 13.59 2.48
C ARG A 83 6.15 13.83 1.07
N SER A 84 7.13 13.04 0.70
CA SER A 84 7.77 13.12 -0.60
C SER A 84 7.24 12.01 -1.48
N ASP A 85 6.82 12.35 -2.69
CA ASP A 85 6.12 11.43 -3.57
C ASP A 85 6.91 11.20 -4.88
N CYS A 86 6.55 10.15 -5.61
CA CYS A 86 6.92 10.07 -7.03
C CYS A 86 6.22 11.23 -7.78
N ALA A 87 6.93 11.84 -8.72
CA ALA A 87 6.35 12.86 -9.59
C ALA A 87 5.70 12.25 -10.86
N SER A 88 5.86 10.94 -11.07
CA SER A 88 5.43 10.19 -12.25
C SER A 88 3.93 10.31 -12.53
N MET A 89 3.05 10.04 -11.56
CA MET A 89 1.60 10.16 -11.82
C MET A 89 1.12 11.58 -11.94
N LEU A 90 1.71 12.53 -11.21
CA LEU A 90 1.32 13.93 -11.37
C LEU A 90 1.66 14.40 -12.80
N PHE A 91 2.88 14.09 -13.26
CA PHE A 91 3.31 14.43 -14.60
C PHE A 91 2.46 13.75 -15.68
N ARG A 92 2.22 12.44 -15.55
CA ARG A 92 1.33 11.68 -16.45
C ARG A 92 -0.12 12.21 -16.41
N GLY A 93 -0.57 12.64 -15.23
CA GLY A 93 -1.78 13.39 -14.95
C GLY A 93 -1.96 14.58 -15.89
N ALA A 94 -0.99 15.49 -15.85
CA ALA A 94 -0.96 16.68 -16.66
C ALA A 94 -0.85 16.37 -18.17
N MET A 95 -0.03 15.40 -18.55
CA MET A 95 0.17 15.02 -19.96
C MET A 95 -1.11 14.52 -20.63
N ALA A 96 -1.94 13.72 -19.95
CA ALA A 96 -3.19 13.24 -20.56
C ALA A 96 -4.27 14.32 -20.65
N LYS A 97 -4.22 15.35 -19.79
CA LYS A 97 -5.14 16.50 -19.89
C LYS A 97 -4.76 17.45 -21.02
N LEU A 98 -3.48 17.53 -21.37
CA LEU A 98 -2.93 18.47 -22.34
C LEU A 98 -3.74 18.57 -23.64
N PRO A 99 -4.17 17.47 -24.31
CA PRO A 99 -4.95 17.58 -25.56
C PRO A 99 -6.34 18.22 -25.40
N SER A 100 -6.91 18.23 -24.18
CA SER A 100 -8.24 18.75 -23.88
C SER A 100 -8.24 20.22 -23.40
N MET A 101 -7.07 20.77 -23.09
CA MET A 101 -6.91 22.16 -22.65
C MET A 101 -7.12 23.15 -23.80
N SER A 102 -7.43 24.40 -23.47
CA SER A 102 -7.45 25.53 -24.40
C SER A 102 -6.10 25.72 -25.11
N PRO A 103 -6.04 26.32 -26.31
CA PRO A 103 -4.79 26.60 -26.99
C PRO A 103 -3.78 27.37 -26.13
N GLU A 104 -4.25 28.33 -25.34
CA GLU A 104 -3.44 29.10 -24.39
C GLU A 104 -2.92 28.22 -23.25
N GLY A 105 -3.79 27.39 -22.66
CA GLY A 105 -3.42 26.44 -21.61
C GLY A 105 -2.41 25.41 -22.09
N GLN A 106 -2.55 24.91 -23.33
CA GLN A 106 -1.58 24.03 -23.97
C GLN A 106 -0.23 24.71 -24.15
N ALA A 107 -0.21 25.96 -24.61
CA ALA A 107 1.02 26.71 -24.78
C ALA A 107 1.75 26.92 -23.46
N LEU A 108 1.02 27.28 -22.39
CA LEU A 108 1.56 27.44 -21.05
C LEU A 108 2.10 26.12 -20.49
N ALA A 109 1.32 25.04 -20.52
CA ALA A 109 1.77 23.73 -20.05
C ALA A 109 3.02 23.25 -20.80
N ARG A 110 3.03 23.38 -22.14
CA ARG A 110 4.21 23.02 -22.96
C ARG A 110 5.45 23.86 -22.63
N SER A 111 5.27 25.13 -22.27
CA SER A 111 6.39 25.99 -21.85
C SER A 111 7.07 25.50 -20.57
N VAL A 112 6.29 24.92 -19.63
CA VAL A 112 6.82 24.37 -18.37
C VAL A 112 7.38 22.95 -18.59
N ILE A 113 6.71 22.13 -19.39
CA ILE A 113 7.15 20.76 -19.71
C ILE A 113 8.51 20.79 -20.44
N GLY A 114 8.69 21.74 -21.37
CA GLY A 114 9.92 21.87 -22.15
C GLY A 114 10.17 20.63 -23.02
N GLN A 115 11.44 20.19 -23.08
CA GLN A 115 11.85 19.06 -23.94
C GLN A 115 11.71 17.68 -23.29
N ARG A 116 11.22 17.58 -22.05
CA ARG A 116 11.21 16.33 -21.25
C ARG A 116 10.57 15.12 -21.94
N VAL A 117 9.58 15.37 -22.80
CA VAL A 117 8.84 14.33 -23.55
C VAL A 117 9.06 14.41 -25.06
N SER A 118 9.88 15.35 -25.53
CA SER A 118 10.13 15.58 -26.96
C SER A 118 11.06 14.51 -27.53
N ALA A 119 10.86 14.11 -28.80
CA ALA A 119 11.84 13.29 -29.51
C ALA A 119 13.20 14.01 -29.73
N ALA A 120 13.29 15.31 -29.43
CA ALA A 120 14.53 16.07 -29.48
C ALA A 120 15.64 15.43 -28.60
N THR A 121 16.89 15.71 -28.96
CA THR A 121 18.02 15.33 -28.12
C THR A 121 18.01 16.24 -26.88
N LEU A 122 17.83 15.63 -25.71
CA LEU A 122 17.93 16.32 -24.44
C LEU A 122 19.37 16.85 -24.23
N PRO A 123 19.55 17.96 -23.49
CA PRO A 123 20.88 18.54 -23.25
C PRO A 123 21.87 17.53 -22.64
N ALA A 124 23.08 17.42 -23.18
CA ALA A 124 24.10 16.56 -22.59
C ALA A 124 24.58 17.13 -21.25
N LEU A 125 24.82 16.24 -20.27
CA LEU A 125 25.48 16.59 -19.02
C LEU A 125 26.96 16.17 -19.08
N PRO A 126 27.86 16.89 -18.38
CA PRO A 126 29.30 16.71 -18.50
C PRO A 126 29.82 15.42 -17.85
N ASN A 127 29.11 14.86 -16.88
CA ASN A 127 29.55 13.66 -16.16
C ASN A 127 28.62 12.48 -16.44
N ILE A 128 29.21 11.30 -16.61
CA ILE A 128 28.50 10.07 -16.95
C ILE A 128 29.13 8.89 -16.21
N TYR A 129 28.30 8.07 -15.56
CA TYR A 129 28.66 6.79 -14.98
C TYR A 129 27.88 5.67 -15.67
N TYR A 130 28.58 4.61 -16.08
CA TYR A 130 27.97 3.49 -16.79
C TYR A 130 27.92 2.25 -15.90
N THR A 131 26.75 1.63 -15.87
CA THR A 131 26.57 0.28 -15.34
C THR A 131 26.31 -0.70 -16.49
N GLN A 132 25.86 -1.92 -16.21
CA GLN A 132 25.46 -2.85 -17.25
C GLN A 132 24.24 -2.30 -18.01
N HIS A 133 23.19 -1.90 -17.27
CA HIS A 133 21.87 -1.56 -17.82
C HIS A 133 21.53 -0.06 -17.76
N PHE A 134 22.35 0.77 -17.11
CA PHE A 134 22.07 2.19 -16.88
C PHE A 134 23.22 3.10 -17.30
N GLN A 135 22.85 4.35 -17.61
CA GLN A 135 23.74 5.48 -17.83
C GLN A 135 23.28 6.63 -16.94
N ILE A 136 24.06 6.95 -15.90
CA ILE A 136 23.74 7.97 -14.90
C ILE A 136 24.50 9.25 -15.22
N GLU A 137 23.78 10.37 -15.34
CA GLU A 137 24.33 11.65 -15.78
C GLU A 137 24.09 12.78 -14.77
N TRP A 138 25.09 13.67 -14.60
CA TRP A 138 24.98 14.83 -13.71
C TRP A 138 25.87 16.02 -14.15
N GLY A 139 25.52 17.20 -13.68
CA GLY A 139 26.16 18.49 -13.96
C GLY A 139 27.41 18.82 -13.13
N ASN A 140 28.06 19.94 -13.48
CA ASN A 140 29.25 20.47 -12.80
C ASN A 140 29.00 21.81 -12.08
N ASP A 141 27.85 22.44 -12.33
CA ASP A 141 27.64 23.86 -12.06
C ASP A 141 27.28 24.14 -10.59
N LEU A 142 27.04 23.08 -9.82
CA LEU A 142 26.84 23.05 -8.38
C LEU A 142 27.63 21.84 -7.84
N PRO A 143 28.35 21.97 -6.70
CA PRO A 143 28.95 20.80 -6.09
C PRO A 143 27.83 19.79 -5.80
N LEU A 144 27.92 18.61 -6.41
CA LEU A 144 26.99 17.52 -6.15
C LEU A 144 26.88 17.34 -4.63
N SER A 145 25.68 17.25 -4.11
CA SER A 145 25.46 16.86 -2.72
C SER A 145 25.37 15.35 -2.61
N ASP A 146 25.73 14.80 -1.46
CA ASP A 146 25.19 13.50 -1.08
C ASP A 146 23.67 13.61 -0.89
N ILE A 147 22.99 12.48 -0.82
CA ILE A 147 21.53 12.41 -0.76
C ILE A 147 20.97 13.11 0.49
N ASP A 148 21.71 13.13 1.60
CA ASP A 148 21.32 13.80 2.85
C ASP A 148 21.56 15.33 2.81
N GLY A 149 22.13 15.84 1.71
CA GLY A 149 22.49 17.25 1.53
C GLY A 149 23.93 17.60 1.90
N THR A 150 24.77 16.62 2.25
CA THR A 150 26.20 16.85 2.51
C THR A 150 26.89 17.37 1.24
N VAL A 151 27.62 18.49 1.34
CA VAL A 151 28.28 19.15 0.20
C VAL A 151 29.77 19.40 0.48
N PRO A 152 30.69 19.04 -0.44
CA PRO A 152 30.45 18.24 -1.65
C PRO A 152 30.15 16.77 -1.30
N ALA A 153 29.53 16.06 -2.24
CA ALA A 153 29.28 14.63 -2.16
C ALA A 153 30.60 13.91 -1.89
N PRO A 154 30.66 13.02 -0.88
CA PRO A 154 31.86 12.25 -0.61
C PRO A 154 32.26 11.36 -1.80
N ASP A 155 33.57 11.17 -1.93
CA ASP A 155 34.23 10.15 -2.76
C ASP A 155 35.29 9.52 -1.83
N LEU A 156 34.83 8.61 -0.96
CA LEU A 156 35.63 8.16 0.17
C LEU A 156 36.78 7.24 -0.23
N ASP A 157 36.65 6.55 -1.37
CA ASP A 157 37.70 5.71 -1.92
C ASP A 157 38.61 6.45 -2.94
N ALA A 158 38.30 7.72 -3.21
CA ALA A 158 39.02 8.62 -4.11
C ALA A 158 39.14 8.08 -5.55
N ASN A 159 38.13 7.35 -6.02
CA ASN A 159 38.11 6.77 -7.36
C ASN A 159 37.68 7.78 -8.46
N GLY A 160 37.26 8.99 -8.06
CA GLY A 160 36.82 10.07 -8.94
C GLY A 160 35.32 10.05 -9.24
N THR A 161 34.56 9.11 -8.69
CA THR A 161 33.10 9.01 -8.77
C THR A 161 32.51 9.23 -7.38
N PRO A 162 31.62 10.21 -7.19
CA PRO A 162 30.97 10.41 -5.91
C PRO A 162 30.18 9.17 -5.44
N ASP A 163 30.27 8.85 -4.14
CA ASP A 163 29.66 7.65 -3.53
C ASP A 163 28.14 7.60 -3.75
N VAL A 164 27.48 8.76 -3.82
CA VAL A 164 26.03 8.86 -4.12
C VAL A 164 25.68 8.33 -5.51
N ILE A 165 26.56 8.52 -6.50
CA ILE A 165 26.36 8.01 -7.87
C ILE A 165 26.55 6.49 -7.89
N GLN A 166 27.52 5.96 -7.14
CA GLN A 166 27.73 4.52 -7.00
C GLN A 166 26.55 3.85 -6.30
N ARG A 167 26.00 4.47 -5.24
CA ARG A 167 24.78 3.98 -4.59
C ARG A 167 23.59 3.91 -5.53
N TRP A 168 23.35 4.96 -6.34
CA TRP A 168 22.31 4.91 -7.36
C TRP A 168 22.55 3.77 -8.36
N ALA A 169 23.79 3.60 -8.83
CA ALA A 169 24.15 2.51 -9.72
C ALA A 169 23.85 1.13 -9.12
N ASP A 170 24.26 0.90 -7.87
CA ASP A 170 24.07 -0.37 -7.19
C ASP A 170 22.59 -0.68 -6.97
N TYR A 171 21.80 0.29 -6.48
CA TYR A 171 20.37 0.09 -6.24
C TYR A 171 19.57 -0.10 -7.53
N LEU A 172 19.94 0.59 -8.62
CA LEU A 172 19.31 0.40 -9.93
C LEU A 172 19.62 -0.97 -10.53
N GLU A 173 20.86 -1.43 -10.47
CA GLU A 173 21.24 -2.76 -10.96
C GLU A 173 20.58 -3.88 -10.13
N TYR A 174 20.52 -3.69 -8.82
CA TYR A 174 19.79 -4.59 -7.94
C TYR A 174 18.30 -4.63 -8.30
N SER A 175 17.67 -3.47 -8.48
CA SER A 175 16.26 -3.37 -8.92
C SER A 175 16.02 -4.04 -10.29
N TYR A 176 16.97 -3.90 -11.22
CA TYR A 176 16.94 -4.57 -12.52
C TYR A 176 16.93 -6.09 -12.38
N SER A 177 17.86 -6.62 -11.58
CA SER A 177 17.94 -8.06 -11.32
C SER A 177 16.67 -8.57 -10.66
N THR A 178 16.23 -7.94 -9.57
CA THR A 178 15.06 -8.36 -8.81
C THR A 178 13.81 -8.41 -9.70
N LEU A 179 13.49 -7.34 -10.42
CA LEU A 179 12.32 -7.34 -11.30
C LEU A 179 12.46 -8.36 -12.45
N GLY A 180 13.67 -8.57 -12.95
CA GLY A 180 13.98 -9.60 -13.95
C GLY A 180 13.75 -11.02 -13.43
N ASP A 181 14.17 -11.30 -12.20
CA ASP A 181 14.01 -12.58 -11.50
C ASP A 181 12.54 -12.87 -11.17
N LEU A 182 11.76 -11.82 -10.89
CA LEU A 182 10.29 -11.88 -10.81
C LEU A 182 9.62 -12.07 -12.19
N GLY A 183 10.40 -12.07 -13.27
CA GLY A 183 9.97 -12.37 -14.63
C GLY A 183 9.49 -11.16 -15.43
N PHE A 184 9.55 -9.94 -14.89
CA PHE A 184 9.15 -8.75 -15.63
C PHE A 184 10.08 -8.51 -16.83
N PRO A 185 9.57 -7.94 -17.93
CA PRO A 185 10.32 -7.79 -19.17
C PRO A 185 11.27 -6.57 -19.12
N VAL A 186 12.17 -6.52 -18.13
CA VAL A 186 13.10 -5.42 -17.87
C VAL A 186 13.96 -5.04 -19.09
N GLY A 187 14.27 -6.01 -19.96
CA GLY A 187 14.99 -5.78 -21.21
C GLY A 187 14.30 -4.87 -22.24
N LEU A 188 12.98 -4.61 -22.10
CA LEU A 188 12.25 -3.68 -22.97
C LEU A 188 12.63 -2.21 -22.74
N THR A 189 13.26 -1.90 -21.60
CA THR A 189 13.73 -0.54 -21.28
C THR A 189 14.97 -0.15 -22.11
N GLY A 190 15.60 -1.12 -22.78
CA GLY A 190 16.77 -0.92 -23.61
C GLY A 190 18.08 -1.27 -22.88
N PRO A 191 19.22 -1.24 -23.59
CA PRO A 191 20.48 -1.75 -23.05
C PRO A 191 21.18 -0.80 -22.05
N LYS A 192 20.92 0.50 -22.13
CA LYS A 192 21.48 1.53 -21.24
C LYS A 192 20.43 2.62 -21.03
N MET A 193 19.51 2.38 -20.10
CA MET A 193 18.49 3.36 -19.79
C MET A 193 19.14 4.59 -19.15
N ARG A 194 18.68 5.77 -19.57
CA ARG A 194 19.24 7.04 -19.13
C ARG A 194 18.63 7.46 -17.80
N ILE A 195 19.51 7.80 -16.85
CA ILE A 195 19.20 8.33 -15.53
C ILE A 195 19.86 9.70 -15.41
N VAL A 196 19.13 10.69 -14.89
CA VAL A 196 19.64 12.04 -14.65
C VAL A 196 19.53 12.37 -13.17
N ILE A 197 20.62 12.86 -12.57
CA ILE A 197 20.57 13.48 -11.25
C ILE A 197 20.15 14.94 -11.44
N ALA A 198 18.89 15.23 -11.14
CA ALA A 198 18.25 16.52 -11.29
C ALA A 198 18.97 17.60 -10.47
N ASN A 199 18.78 18.87 -10.81
CA ASN A 199 19.30 20.02 -10.06
C ASN A 199 20.84 20.11 -9.94
N THR A 200 21.59 19.38 -10.76
CA THR A 200 23.08 19.40 -10.79
C THR A 200 23.67 20.35 -11.85
N SER A 201 22.82 20.87 -12.73
CA SER A 201 23.11 21.93 -13.69
C SER A 201 21.90 22.86 -13.81
N ASN A 202 22.12 24.12 -14.16
CA ASN A 202 21.04 25.10 -14.35
C ASN A 202 20.33 24.91 -15.71
N ILE A 203 19.87 23.68 -15.97
CA ILE A 203 19.18 23.26 -17.19
C ILE A 203 17.70 23.05 -16.84
N PRO A 204 16.78 23.85 -17.39
CA PRO A 204 15.36 23.77 -17.05
C PRO A 204 14.74 22.38 -17.22
N GLU A 205 15.20 21.58 -18.19
CA GLU A 205 14.73 20.20 -18.42
C GLU A 205 15.06 19.23 -17.26
N TYR A 206 16.08 19.54 -16.45
CA TYR A 206 16.57 18.70 -15.35
C TYR A 206 16.27 19.28 -13.98
N THR A 207 15.33 20.23 -13.90
CA THR A 207 14.80 20.72 -12.63
C THR A 207 13.76 19.76 -12.08
N LEU A 208 13.83 19.47 -10.78
CA LEU A 208 12.81 18.77 -10.00
C LEU A 208 12.70 19.40 -8.60
N SER A 209 11.51 19.86 -8.23
CA SER A 209 11.29 20.56 -6.95
C SER A 209 11.57 19.68 -5.73
N THR A 210 11.95 20.31 -4.63
CA THR A 210 11.99 19.69 -3.30
C THR A 210 10.60 19.13 -2.95
N GLY A 211 10.55 17.90 -2.46
CA GLY A 211 9.30 17.17 -2.15
C GLY A 211 8.90 16.10 -3.18
N PHE A 212 9.70 15.90 -4.23
CA PHE A 212 9.56 14.74 -5.12
C PHE A 212 10.88 13.97 -5.16
N PHE A 213 10.80 12.65 -5.01
CA PHE A 213 11.97 11.78 -5.02
C PHE A 213 12.54 11.56 -6.41
N GLY A 214 11.67 11.29 -7.38
CA GLY A 214 12.02 11.00 -8.76
C GLY A 214 10.83 11.16 -9.70
N VAL A 215 11.10 10.97 -11.00
CA VAL A 215 10.09 10.98 -12.06
C VAL A 215 10.58 10.19 -13.27
N THR A 216 9.67 9.38 -13.82
CA THR A 216 9.87 8.61 -15.04
C THR A 216 9.15 9.26 -16.21
N TYR A 217 9.90 9.53 -17.28
CA TYR A 217 9.40 10.20 -18.47
C TYR A 217 9.22 9.22 -19.63
N HIS A 218 8.03 9.22 -20.24
CA HIS A 218 7.76 8.54 -21.50
C HIS A 218 7.77 9.55 -22.66
N MET A 219 8.77 9.44 -23.55
CA MET A 219 8.95 10.35 -24.68
C MET A 219 8.01 10.00 -25.84
N THR A 220 7.73 10.98 -26.71
CA THR A 220 6.84 10.79 -27.87
C THR A 220 7.34 9.78 -28.90
N ASP A 221 8.64 9.47 -28.91
CA ASP A 221 9.24 8.44 -29.78
C ASP A 221 9.39 7.07 -29.09
N GLY A 222 8.78 6.91 -27.92
CA GLY A 222 8.77 5.68 -27.14
C GLY A 222 10.01 5.46 -26.29
N ARG A 223 11.00 6.36 -26.28
CA ARG A 223 12.11 6.28 -25.32
C ARG A 223 11.64 6.60 -23.89
N ILE A 224 12.37 6.08 -22.90
CA ILE A 224 12.12 6.32 -21.48
C ILE A 224 13.42 6.78 -20.83
N TRP A 225 13.30 7.72 -19.89
CA TRP A 225 14.40 8.14 -19.02
C TRP A 225 13.86 8.54 -17.65
N ILE A 226 14.71 8.52 -16.64
CA ILE A 226 14.34 8.82 -15.24
C ILE A 226 15.17 9.99 -14.73
N ALA A 227 14.56 10.85 -13.93
CA ALA A 227 15.27 11.85 -13.14
C ALA A 227 15.09 11.57 -11.65
N PHE A 228 16.17 11.64 -10.88
CA PHE A 228 16.15 11.60 -9.42
C PHE A 228 16.55 12.96 -8.85
N ASN A 229 15.96 13.33 -7.71
CA ASN A 229 16.42 14.54 -7.02
C ASN A 229 17.88 14.38 -6.57
N SER A 230 18.68 15.44 -6.64
CA SER A 230 20.09 15.40 -6.19
C SER A 230 20.23 15.26 -4.67
N SER A 231 19.18 15.59 -3.92
CA SER A 231 19.18 15.53 -2.47
C SER A 231 17.75 15.36 -1.95
N TYR A 232 17.64 14.62 -0.86
CA TYR A 232 16.44 14.51 -0.03
C TYR A 232 16.59 15.32 1.27
N ALA A 233 17.57 16.22 1.36
CA ALA A 233 17.70 17.14 2.48
C ALA A 233 16.40 17.94 2.67
N GLY A 234 15.87 17.92 3.89
CA GLY A 234 14.60 18.58 4.23
C GLY A 234 13.34 17.78 3.86
N PHE A 235 13.46 16.59 3.28
CA PHE A 235 12.33 15.70 3.06
C PHE A 235 11.94 15.05 4.38
N GLY A 236 10.64 14.89 4.64
CA GLY A 236 10.15 14.15 5.80
C GLY A 236 10.24 12.65 5.53
N LEU A 237 11.35 12.02 5.91
CA LEU A 237 11.62 10.60 5.70
C LEU A 237 11.28 9.81 6.95
N ASP A 238 10.52 8.73 6.78
CA ASP A 238 10.10 7.81 7.85
C ASP A 238 10.07 6.40 7.24
N ASN A 239 11.15 5.65 7.47
CA ASN A 239 11.32 4.28 6.98
C ASN A 239 12.33 3.54 7.87
N ASP A 240 12.32 2.21 7.77
CA ASP A 240 13.00 1.29 8.68
C ASP A 240 14.41 0.90 8.21
N ASP A 241 14.96 1.57 7.20
CA ASP A 241 16.28 1.24 6.66
C ASP A 241 17.35 1.19 7.77
N PRO A 242 18.10 0.08 7.91
CA PRO A 242 18.97 -0.14 9.06
C PRO A 242 20.21 0.76 9.07
N VAL A 243 20.51 1.46 7.97
CA VAL A 243 21.70 2.30 7.83
C VAL A 243 21.33 3.78 7.88
N SER A 244 20.34 4.21 7.10
CA SER A 244 19.93 5.60 7.01
C SER A 244 18.58 5.73 6.31
N PRO A 245 17.63 6.52 6.84
CA PRO A 245 16.35 6.75 6.16
C PRO A 245 16.52 7.43 4.79
N TYR A 246 17.61 8.17 4.58
CA TYR A 246 17.96 8.71 3.27
C TYR A 246 18.34 7.63 2.27
N TYR A 247 19.03 6.57 2.72
CA TYR A 247 19.40 5.45 1.85
C TYR A 247 18.21 4.53 1.60
N GLY A 248 17.33 4.34 2.60
CA GLY A 248 16.02 3.71 2.43
C GLY A 248 15.23 4.38 1.31
N ALA A 249 15.09 5.71 1.38
CA ALA A 249 14.41 6.49 0.36
C ALA A 249 15.05 6.35 -1.04
N MET A 250 16.39 6.30 -1.14
CA MET A 250 17.06 6.04 -2.43
C MET A 250 16.75 4.65 -2.99
N LYS A 251 16.77 3.62 -2.13
CA LYS A 251 16.50 2.24 -2.52
C LYS A 251 15.10 2.10 -3.11
N VAL A 252 14.07 2.51 -2.37
CA VAL A 252 12.69 2.43 -2.83
C VAL A 252 12.46 3.29 -4.07
N THR A 253 13.03 4.50 -4.14
CA THR A 253 12.94 5.35 -5.33
C THR A 253 13.57 4.70 -6.57
N ALA A 254 14.69 3.99 -6.41
CA ALA A 254 15.37 3.33 -7.52
C ALA A 254 14.48 2.25 -8.16
N VAL A 255 13.89 1.37 -7.35
CA VAL A 255 13.00 0.30 -7.86
C VAL A 255 11.67 0.86 -8.32
N HIS A 256 11.07 1.81 -7.61
CA HIS A 256 9.77 2.40 -7.92
C HIS A 256 9.75 3.07 -9.29
N GLU A 257 10.68 3.99 -9.53
CA GLU A 257 10.76 4.68 -10.82
C GLU A 257 11.25 3.76 -11.94
N PHE A 258 12.17 2.84 -11.64
CA PHE A 258 12.54 1.83 -12.63
C PHE A 258 11.37 0.93 -13.02
N PHE A 259 10.51 0.57 -12.06
CA PHE A 259 9.33 -0.24 -12.35
C PHE A 259 8.33 0.53 -13.21
N HIS A 260 8.15 1.84 -13.02
CA HIS A 260 7.39 2.65 -13.98
C HIS A 260 7.95 2.59 -15.39
N ALA A 261 9.28 2.61 -15.55
CA ALA A 261 9.89 2.47 -16.87
C ALA A 261 9.53 1.12 -17.53
N VAL A 262 9.50 0.04 -16.74
CA VAL A 262 9.06 -1.29 -17.21
C VAL A 262 7.56 -1.29 -17.53
N GLN A 263 6.73 -0.78 -16.62
CA GLN A 263 5.27 -0.71 -16.76
C GLN A 263 4.88 0.08 -18.02
N TYR A 264 5.50 1.24 -18.28
CA TYR A 264 5.24 2.02 -19.50
C TYR A 264 5.54 1.25 -20.80
N LYS A 265 6.47 0.28 -20.78
CA LYS A 265 6.69 -0.64 -21.90
C LYS A 265 5.69 -1.78 -21.97
N MET A 266 4.98 -2.05 -20.88
CA MET A 266 3.90 -3.04 -20.81
C MET A 266 2.53 -2.44 -21.12
N LEU A 267 2.36 -1.11 -20.99
CA LEU A 267 1.11 -0.44 -21.31
C LEU A 267 0.77 -0.57 -22.80
N PRO A 268 -0.47 -0.99 -23.15
CA PRO A 268 -0.94 -0.92 -24.53
C PRO A 268 -1.17 0.55 -24.92
N GLU A 269 -1.08 0.86 -26.22
CA GLU A 269 -1.19 2.23 -26.74
C GLU A 269 -2.50 2.93 -26.30
N ALA A 270 -3.59 2.18 -26.17
CA ALA A 270 -4.90 2.68 -25.70
C ALA A 270 -4.89 3.19 -24.24
N TRP A 271 -3.98 2.68 -23.38
CA TRP A 271 -3.86 3.12 -21.99
C TRP A 271 -3.18 4.48 -21.83
N ALA A 272 -2.48 4.98 -22.85
CA ALA A 272 -1.80 6.27 -22.74
C ALA A 272 -2.76 7.39 -22.31
N THR A 273 -4.06 7.23 -22.58
CA THR A 273 -5.15 8.16 -22.24
C THR A 273 -6.12 7.67 -21.14
N GLU A 274 -5.95 6.47 -20.57
CA GLU A 274 -6.88 5.89 -19.58
C GLU A 274 -6.57 6.32 -18.13
N MET A 275 -7.55 6.13 -17.22
CA MET A 275 -7.61 6.71 -15.87
C MET A 275 -7.10 5.77 -14.75
N ASP A 276 -6.37 4.69 -15.08
CA ASP A 276 -6.04 3.60 -14.14
C ASP A 276 -4.63 3.73 -13.52
N ASP A 277 -4.25 4.96 -13.15
CA ASP A 277 -2.93 5.25 -12.57
C ASP A 277 -2.74 4.59 -11.18
N TRP A 278 -3.84 4.19 -10.51
CA TRP A 278 -3.78 3.54 -9.20
C TRP A 278 -3.01 2.22 -9.23
N TRP A 279 -3.14 1.41 -10.30
CA TRP A 279 -2.46 0.11 -10.40
C TRP A 279 -0.97 0.27 -10.72
N LEU A 280 -0.61 1.29 -11.51
CA LEU A 280 0.79 1.65 -11.77
C LEU A 280 1.52 1.91 -10.44
N GLU A 281 0.94 2.80 -9.63
CA GLU A 281 1.53 3.20 -8.35
C GLU A 281 1.47 2.10 -7.28
N ALA A 282 0.31 1.47 -7.10
CA ALA A 282 0.16 0.40 -6.11
C ALA A 282 1.14 -0.76 -6.38
N SER A 283 1.33 -1.14 -7.65
CA SER A 283 2.30 -2.19 -7.98
C SER A 283 3.75 -1.69 -7.95
N SER A 284 4.02 -0.40 -8.06
CA SER A 284 5.35 0.18 -7.76
C SER A 284 5.69 0.12 -6.28
N VAL A 285 4.75 0.43 -5.38
CA VAL A 285 4.94 0.20 -3.94
C VAL A 285 5.17 -1.28 -3.64
N TRP A 286 4.40 -2.18 -4.24
CA TRP A 286 4.68 -3.62 -4.11
C TRP A 286 6.09 -4.01 -4.57
N SER A 287 6.64 -3.35 -5.59
CA SER A 287 8.01 -3.63 -6.05
C SER A 287 9.09 -3.18 -5.08
N GLU A 288 8.80 -2.15 -4.26
CA GLU A 288 9.67 -1.71 -3.17
C GLU A 288 9.86 -2.84 -2.17
N GLU A 289 8.77 -3.46 -1.71
CA GLU A 289 8.80 -4.60 -0.79
C GLU A 289 9.54 -5.80 -1.35
N LYS A 290 9.43 -6.05 -2.66
CA LYS A 290 10.16 -7.19 -3.26
C LYS A 290 11.66 -6.94 -3.39
N ALA A 291 12.10 -5.70 -3.57
CA ALA A 291 13.51 -5.38 -3.69
C ALA A 291 14.16 -5.09 -2.33
N PHE A 292 13.47 -4.36 -1.46
CA PHE A 292 14.03 -3.77 -0.26
C PHE A 292 13.07 -3.93 0.93
N ASP A 293 12.73 -5.18 1.24
CA ASP A 293 11.87 -5.66 2.35
C ASP A 293 12.13 -4.92 3.69
N ASP A 294 13.40 -4.69 4.05
CA ASP A 294 13.77 -4.03 5.32
C ASP A 294 13.49 -2.51 5.37
N VAL A 295 13.00 -1.89 4.28
CA VAL A 295 12.85 -0.42 4.22
C VAL A 295 11.47 0.03 4.69
N ASN A 296 10.37 -0.62 4.30
CA ASN A 296 9.02 -0.29 4.78
C ASN A 296 8.61 1.20 4.65
N ASP A 297 9.06 1.90 3.59
CA ASP A 297 8.78 3.34 3.40
C ASP A 297 7.28 3.63 3.25
N TYR A 298 6.54 2.68 2.67
CA TYR A 298 5.09 2.80 2.47
C TYR A 298 4.29 2.87 3.78
N TYR A 299 4.86 2.43 4.92
CA TYR A 299 4.22 2.53 6.24
C TYR A 299 3.94 3.97 6.62
N ALA A 300 4.81 4.89 6.20
CA ALA A 300 4.61 6.30 6.42
C ALA A 300 3.19 6.66 5.94
N PHE A 301 2.78 6.28 4.73
CA PHE A 301 1.54 6.66 4.05
C PHE A 301 0.23 6.27 4.76
N TRP A 302 0.28 5.50 5.86
CA TRP A 302 -0.90 5.04 6.60
C TRP A 302 -1.55 6.04 7.56
N GLY A 303 -0.82 7.03 8.09
CA GLY A 303 -1.29 7.78 9.27
C GLY A 303 -1.50 9.30 9.13
N SER A 304 -1.68 9.87 7.92
CA SER A 304 -1.52 11.33 7.78
C SER A 304 -2.42 12.14 6.86
N ILE A 305 -3.40 11.55 6.16
CA ILE A 305 -4.33 12.32 5.32
C ILE A 305 -5.76 11.77 5.41
N SER A 306 -6.75 12.63 5.18
CA SER A 306 -8.19 12.31 5.17
C SER A 306 -8.61 11.21 4.18
N ASP A 307 -7.67 10.77 3.34
CA ASP A 307 -7.87 9.79 2.28
C ASP A 307 -6.90 8.60 2.37
N SER A 308 -6.12 8.48 3.46
CA SER A 308 -5.30 7.29 3.70
C SER A 308 -6.23 6.09 3.82
N TRP A 309 -6.04 5.08 2.95
CA TRP A 309 -6.86 3.89 2.93
C TRP A 309 -6.97 3.24 4.30
N ILE A 310 -5.89 3.06 5.06
CA ILE A 310 -5.94 2.32 6.34
C ILE A 310 -6.74 3.08 7.41
N GLU A 311 -6.67 4.41 7.44
CA GLU A 311 -7.49 5.25 8.33
C GLU A 311 -8.92 5.46 7.81
N ASN A 312 -9.11 5.45 6.48
CA ASN A 312 -10.34 5.77 5.77
C ASN A 312 -10.71 4.66 4.78
N GLN A 313 -10.85 3.44 5.29
CA GLN A 313 -11.04 2.22 4.48
C GLN A 313 -12.36 2.20 3.71
N GLU A 314 -13.27 3.10 4.07
CA GLU A 314 -14.50 3.33 3.33
C GLU A 314 -14.27 4.05 1.99
N ARG A 315 -13.07 4.55 1.70
CA ARG A 315 -12.75 5.18 0.41
C ARG A 315 -12.77 4.17 -0.73
N SER A 316 -12.64 4.65 -1.96
CA SER A 316 -12.58 3.79 -3.15
C SER A 316 -11.19 3.21 -3.36
N LEU A 317 -11.07 1.89 -3.51
CA LEU A 317 -9.77 1.24 -3.72
C LEU A 317 -9.16 1.68 -5.06
N PRO A 318 -9.87 1.64 -6.20
CA PRO A 318 -9.44 2.39 -7.36
C PRO A 318 -9.64 3.89 -7.11
N ILE A 319 -8.57 4.69 -7.21
CA ILE A 319 -8.68 6.14 -7.34
C ILE A 319 -8.58 6.49 -8.82
N PHE A 320 -9.59 7.22 -9.30
CA PHE A 320 -9.57 7.83 -10.62
C PHE A 320 -9.06 9.28 -10.55
N ARG A 321 -8.48 9.74 -11.64
CA ARG A 321 -8.02 11.12 -11.83
C ARG A 321 -9.08 12.18 -11.42
N PRO A 322 -8.65 13.40 -11.01
CA PRO A 322 -7.30 13.94 -11.15
C PRO A 322 -6.58 14.24 -9.83
N TYR A 323 -5.35 13.72 -9.72
CA TYR A 323 -4.29 14.05 -8.75
C TYR A 323 -4.51 13.57 -7.31
N GLY A 324 -3.77 12.54 -6.91
CA GLY A 324 -3.67 12.12 -5.51
C GLY A 324 -2.37 11.39 -5.25
N THR A 325 -1.58 11.93 -4.32
CA THR A 325 -0.40 11.34 -3.64
C THR A 325 -0.83 10.28 -2.63
N GLU A 326 -1.94 9.64 -2.97
CA GLU A 326 -2.87 8.90 -2.11
C GLU A 326 -3.00 7.50 -2.69
N VAL A 327 -1.95 6.95 -3.28
CA VAL A 327 -1.99 5.66 -4.01
C VAL A 327 -1.00 4.66 -3.46
N TYR A 328 -0.09 5.12 -2.59
CA TYR A 328 0.97 4.30 -2.04
C TYR A 328 0.40 3.22 -1.12
N GLU A 329 -0.55 3.59 -0.25
CA GLU A 329 -1.20 2.65 0.66
C GLU A 329 -2.08 1.61 -0.06
N ARG A 330 -2.40 1.84 -1.34
CA ARG A 330 -3.11 0.86 -2.19
C ARG A 330 -2.19 -0.29 -2.62
N GLY A 331 -0.88 -0.16 -2.41
CA GLY A 331 0.10 -1.25 -2.58
C GLY A 331 -0.22 -2.50 -1.76
N LEU A 332 -1.03 -2.38 -0.71
CA LEU A 332 -1.51 -3.52 0.05
C LEU A 332 -2.36 -4.50 -0.78
N PHE A 333 -3.03 -4.03 -1.85
CA PHE A 333 -3.80 -4.90 -2.74
C PHE A 333 -2.91 -5.81 -3.61
N PRO A 334 -1.88 -5.32 -4.34
CA PRO A 334 -0.91 -6.22 -4.98
C PRO A 334 -0.13 -7.09 -3.98
N ILE A 335 0.16 -6.62 -2.76
CA ILE A 335 0.70 -7.47 -1.67
C ILE A 335 -0.28 -8.60 -1.31
N TYR A 336 -1.59 -8.32 -1.24
CA TYR A 336 -2.60 -9.35 -1.05
C TYR A 336 -2.60 -10.39 -2.19
N LEU A 337 -2.53 -9.95 -3.45
CA LEU A 337 -2.47 -10.87 -4.58
C LEU A 337 -1.20 -11.72 -4.57
N ASP A 338 -0.07 -11.14 -4.20
CA ASP A 338 1.18 -11.85 -3.99
C ASP A 338 1.03 -12.94 -2.91
N GLU A 339 0.63 -12.56 -1.71
CA GLU A 339 0.63 -13.51 -0.59
C GLU A 339 -0.52 -14.54 -0.64
N HIS A 340 -1.67 -14.19 -1.21
CA HIS A 340 -2.91 -14.99 -1.15
C HIS A 340 -3.36 -15.56 -2.49
N ALA A 341 -2.79 -15.14 -3.62
CA ALA A 341 -3.23 -15.55 -4.95
C ALA A 341 -2.11 -16.09 -5.87
N GLY A 342 -0.99 -16.54 -5.30
CA GLY A 342 0.03 -17.32 -6.02
C GLY A 342 1.40 -16.67 -6.17
N GLY A 343 1.81 -15.84 -5.21
CA GLY A 343 3.13 -15.23 -5.15
C GLY A 343 3.30 -14.05 -6.10
N PRO A 344 4.55 -13.58 -6.30
CA PRO A 344 4.85 -12.47 -7.21
C PRO A 344 4.37 -12.68 -8.65
N SER A 345 4.23 -13.96 -9.05
CA SER A 345 3.68 -14.35 -10.34
C SER A 345 2.24 -13.86 -10.55
N ALA A 346 1.46 -13.66 -9.49
CA ALA A 346 0.11 -13.13 -9.55
C ALA A 346 0.09 -11.67 -10.05
N VAL A 347 0.90 -10.81 -9.43
CA VAL A 347 1.02 -9.38 -9.82
C VAL A 347 1.55 -9.26 -11.24
N LYS A 348 2.59 -10.03 -11.58
CA LYS A 348 3.11 -10.12 -12.95
C LYS A 348 2.04 -10.58 -13.93
N ARG A 349 1.22 -11.56 -13.57
CA ARG A 349 0.17 -12.09 -14.46
C ARG A 349 -0.87 -11.04 -14.80
N VAL A 350 -1.28 -10.19 -13.85
CA VAL A 350 -2.16 -9.05 -14.13
C VAL A 350 -1.51 -8.12 -15.16
N TRP A 351 -0.23 -7.79 -15.00
CA TRP A 351 0.52 -6.99 -15.97
C TRP A 351 0.66 -7.64 -17.35
N ASP A 352 0.84 -8.97 -17.43
CA ASP A 352 0.84 -9.70 -18.71
C ASP A 352 -0.51 -9.61 -19.43
N ILE A 353 -1.62 -9.63 -18.67
CA ILE A 353 -2.97 -9.47 -19.22
C ILE A 353 -3.17 -8.04 -19.74
N VAL A 354 -2.77 -7.03 -18.95
CA VAL A 354 -2.77 -5.62 -19.37
C VAL A 354 -2.02 -5.45 -20.70
N ARG A 355 -0.79 -5.97 -20.76
CA ARG A 355 0.06 -5.92 -21.96
C ARG A 355 -0.55 -6.63 -23.15
N GLY A 356 -1.28 -7.72 -22.91
CA GLY A 356 -1.98 -8.47 -23.94
C GLY A 356 -3.11 -7.68 -24.61
N GLY A 357 -3.53 -6.54 -24.06
CA GLY A 357 -4.60 -5.69 -24.61
C GLY A 357 -5.95 -6.39 -24.68
N LYS A 358 -6.10 -7.53 -23.99
CA LYS A 358 -7.36 -8.27 -23.95
C LYS A 358 -8.32 -7.53 -23.04
N ARG A 359 -9.15 -6.70 -23.66
CA ARG A 359 -10.28 -6.10 -22.96
C ARG A 359 -11.39 -7.13 -22.87
N ILE A 360 -11.66 -7.57 -21.65
CA ILE A 360 -12.75 -8.47 -21.37
C ILE A 360 -13.91 -7.61 -20.88
N LEU A 361 -15.00 -7.62 -21.64
CA LEU A 361 -16.24 -6.91 -21.31
C LEU A 361 -17.19 -7.92 -20.66
N TYR A 362 -16.93 -8.31 -19.41
CA TYR A 362 -17.87 -9.19 -18.70
C TYR A 362 -18.67 -8.51 -17.58
N THR A 363 -18.39 -7.25 -17.22
CA THR A 363 -19.22 -6.55 -16.22
C THR A 363 -19.67 -5.16 -16.66
N ASP A 364 -20.77 -4.70 -16.04
CA ASP A 364 -21.31 -3.35 -16.04
C ASP A 364 -20.35 -2.32 -15.41
N SER A 365 -19.03 -2.53 -15.46
CA SER A 365 -18.03 -1.53 -15.08
C SER A 365 -18.23 -0.32 -16.00
N GLY A 366 -18.90 0.71 -15.48
CA GLY A 366 -19.27 1.93 -16.19
C GLY A 366 -18.09 2.82 -16.62
N GLY A 367 -16.92 2.25 -16.89
CA GLY A 367 -15.72 2.91 -17.36
C GLY A 367 -14.79 1.92 -18.05
N ASN A 368 -14.04 2.39 -19.04
CA ASN A 368 -12.97 1.66 -19.70
C ASN A 368 -11.76 1.47 -18.75
N ASP A 369 -11.94 0.84 -17.59
CA ASP A 369 -10.84 0.56 -16.65
C ASP A 369 -10.22 -0.78 -17.02
N THR A 370 -9.04 -0.70 -17.60
CA THR A 370 -8.35 -1.87 -18.09
C THR A 370 -7.55 -2.57 -16.99
N ALA A 371 -7.20 -1.90 -15.89
CA ALA A 371 -6.64 -2.60 -14.72
C ALA A 371 -7.70 -3.56 -14.13
N ASN A 372 -8.92 -3.09 -13.94
CA ASN A 372 -10.04 -3.91 -13.50
C ASN A 372 -10.38 -5.01 -14.53
N SER A 373 -10.35 -4.71 -15.83
CA SER A 373 -10.53 -5.74 -16.87
C SER A 373 -9.45 -6.84 -16.78
N ALA A 374 -8.21 -6.48 -16.46
CA ALA A 374 -7.13 -7.43 -16.27
C ALA A 374 -7.32 -8.27 -15.00
N LEU A 375 -7.81 -7.66 -13.92
CA LEU A 375 -8.18 -8.34 -12.69
C LEU A 375 -9.35 -9.32 -12.90
N GLU A 376 -10.32 -9.00 -13.77
CA GLU A 376 -11.41 -9.92 -14.15
C GLU A 376 -10.87 -11.17 -14.83
N GLN A 377 -10.00 -10.99 -15.83
CA GLN A 377 -9.37 -12.13 -16.48
C GLN A 377 -8.49 -12.94 -15.51
N PHE A 378 -7.77 -12.26 -14.62
CA PHE A 378 -6.98 -12.91 -13.58
C PHE A 378 -7.87 -13.73 -12.64
N ALA A 379 -8.99 -13.17 -12.16
CA ALA A 379 -9.96 -13.85 -11.32
C ALA A 379 -10.48 -15.13 -12.01
N LEU A 380 -10.86 -15.01 -13.28
CA LEU A 380 -11.30 -16.15 -14.10
C LEU A 380 -10.24 -17.26 -14.17
N GLU A 381 -8.97 -16.90 -14.39
CA GLU A 381 -7.86 -17.87 -14.46
C GLU A 381 -7.59 -18.57 -13.11
N LYS A 382 -7.82 -17.87 -11.99
CA LYS A 382 -7.75 -18.46 -10.65
C LYS A 382 -8.99 -19.29 -10.31
N GLY A 383 -10.02 -19.26 -11.15
CA GLY A 383 -11.31 -19.92 -10.92
C GLY A 383 -12.23 -19.15 -9.97
N VAL A 384 -11.90 -17.88 -9.69
CA VAL A 384 -12.74 -16.94 -8.95
C VAL A 384 -13.79 -16.41 -9.93
N ILE A 385 -14.96 -17.04 -9.94
CA ILE A 385 -16.02 -16.79 -10.93
C ILE A 385 -17.34 -16.36 -10.29
N ASP A 386 -18.11 -15.55 -11.02
CA ASP A 386 -19.44 -15.11 -10.64
C ASP A 386 -20.50 -16.17 -10.99
N GLN A 387 -21.76 -15.90 -10.67
CA GLN A 387 -22.89 -16.78 -10.98
C GLN A 387 -23.11 -17.04 -12.48
N ASN A 388 -22.53 -16.22 -13.36
CA ASN A 388 -22.61 -16.36 -14.82
C ASN A 388 -21.37 -17.06 -15.40
N GLY A 389 -20.36 -17.39 -14.58
CA GLY A 389 -19.10 -17.98 -15.01
C GLY A 389 -18.06 -16.97 -15.54
N ALA A 390 -18.28 -15.66 -15.34
CA ALA A 390 -17.28 -14.62 -15.60
C ALA A 390 -16.34 -14.45 -14.40
N GLY A 391 -15.18 -13.82 -14.58
CA GLY A 391 -14.25 -13.56 -13.48
C GLY A 391 -14.84 -12.60 -12.44
N ASP A 392 -14.84 -13.00 -11.17
CA ASP A 392 -15.44 -12.22 -10.08
C ASP A 392 -14.38 -11.41 -9.32
N VAL A 393 -14.15 -10.20 -9.81
CA VAL A 393 -13.26 -9.23 -9.16
C VAL A 393 -13.78 -8.79 -7.80
N ALA A 394 -15.10 -8.68 -7.64
CA ALA A 394 -15.69 -8.33 -6.35
C ALA A 394 -15.39 -9.41 -5.28
N ARG A 395 -15.28 -10.68 -5.69
CA ARG A 395 -14.82 -11.75 -4.80
C ARG A 395 -13.35 -11.62 -4.40
N LEU A 396 -12.46 -11.19 -5.30
CA LEU A 396 -11.07 -10.88 -4.94
C LEU A 396 -11.00 -9.75 -3.90
N TYR A 397 -11.78 -8.69 -4.10
CA TYR A 397 -11.80 -7.54 -3.19
C TYR A 397 -12.44 -7.84 -1.83
N THR A 398 -13.50 -8.64 -1.79
CA THR A 398 -14.06 -9.07 -0.50
C THR A 398 -13.11 -9.98 0.28
N GLY A 399 -12.26 -10.75 -0.41
CA GLY A 399 -11.15 -11.47 0.24
C GLY A 399 -10.05 -10.54 0.74
N PHE A 400 -9.67 -9.53 -0.04
CA PHE A 400 -8.77 -8.47 0.42
C PHE A 400 -9.32 -7.74 1.67
N ALA A 401 -10.61 -7.43 1.68
CA ALA A 401 -11.26 -6.84 2.85
C ALA A 401 -11.25 -7.78 4.07
N ALA A 402 -11.38 -9.09 3.87
CA ALA A 402 -11.27 -10.07 4.96
C ALA A 402 -9.86 -10.11 5.55
N ALA A 403 -8.82 -10.22 4.71
CA ALA A 403 -7.43 -10.21 5.13
C ALA A 403 -7.06 -8.93 5.88
N ASN A 404 -7.53 -7.77 5.41
CA ASN A 404 -7.33 -6.48 6.08
C ASN A 404 -8.02 -6.37 7.44
N ALA A 405 -9.10 -7.13 7.67
CA ALA A 405 -9.82 -7.09 8.94
C ALA A 405 -8.95 -7.56 10.12
N ALA A 406 -7.98 -8.43 9.80
CA ALA A 406 -7.05 -9.03 10.73
C ALA A 406 -5.57 -8.70 10.44
N MET A 407 -5.30 -7.95 9.36
CA MET A 407 -3.97 -7.78 8.77
C MET A 407 -3.27 -9.14 8.55
N ASP A 408 -3.91 -10.05 7.81
CA ASP A 408 -3.41 -11.41 7.55
C ASP A 408 -2.25 -11.45 6.51
N TYR A 409 -1.20 -10.66 6.77
CA TYR A 409 -0.02 -10.49 5.92
C TYR A 409 1.24 -10.97 6.64
N GLU A 410 2.32 -11.21 5.89
CA GLU A 410 3.62 -11.61 6.45
C GLU A 410 4.09 -10.65 7.57
N GLU A 411 4.04 -9.35 7.26
CA GLU A 411 4.37 -8.24 8.16
C GLU A 411 3.15 -7.66 8.90
N GLY A 412 1.99 -8.29 8.79
CA GLY A 412 0.72 -7.75 9.29
C GLY A 412 0.68 -7.39 10.78
N PHE A 413 1.61 -7.95 11.57
CA PHE A 413 1.81 -7.59 12.97
C PHE A 413 2.34 -6.15 13.17
N ASN A 414 3.08 -5.62 12.19
CA ASN A 414 3.59 -4.24 12.19
C ASN A 414 2.53 -3.25 11.67
N TYR A 415 1.48 -3.74 11.02
CA TYR A 415 0.49 -2.89 10.37
C TYR A 415 -0.46 -2.27 11.40
N ALA A 416 -0.83 -1.01 11.17
CA ALA A 416 -1.90 -0.38 11.94
C ALA A 416 -3.23 -1.09 11.64
N MET A 417 -3.93 -1.56 12.68
CA MET A 417 -5.23 -2.22 12.50
C MET A 417 -6.26 -1.28 11.86
N PRO A 418 -7.20 -1.81 11.05
CA PRO A 418 -8.31 -1.05 10.49
C PRO A 418 -9.07 -0.23 11.53
N ALA A 419 -9.37 1.03 11.20
CA ALA A 419 -10.18 1.89 12.05
C ALA A 419 -11.61 1.32 12.19
N LEU A 420 -11.97 0.91 13.41
CA LEU A 420 -13.30 0.36 13.69
C LEU A 420 -14.34 1.48 13.68
N ARG A 421 -15.30 1.43 12.75
CA ARG A 421 -16.42 2.38 12.69
C ARG A 421 -17.43 2.16 13.83
N SER A 422 -17.44 0.98 14.42
CA SER A 422 -18.18 0.66 15.63
C SER A 422 -17.55 -0.55 16.34
N SER A 423 -17.37 -0.44 17.65
CA SER A 423 -17.11 -1.55 18.57
C SER A 423 -18.35 -1.96 19.37
N ALA A 424 -19.48 -1.26 19.18
CA ALA A 424 -20.74 -1.60 19.84
C ALA A 424 -21.31 -2.89 19.24
N SER A 425 -21.70 -3.81 20.11
CA SER A 425 -22.31 -5.08 19.70
C SER A 425 -23.58 -4.84 18.87
N LEU A 426 -23.70 -5.53 17.74
CA LEU A 426 -24.88 -5.49 16.89
C LEU A 426 -26.12 -5.96 17.67
N ALA A 427 -27.15 -5.11 17.78
CA ALA A 427 -28.45 -5.55 18.29
C ALA A 427 -29.13 -6.48 17.27
N THR A 428 -29.99 -7.39 17.75
CA THR A 428 -30.90 -8.18 16.91
C THR A 428 -31.90 -7.23 16.24
N GLY A 429 -31.56 -6.69 15.07
CA GLY A 429 -32.29 -5.60 14.42
C GLY A 429 -31.42 -4.54 13.74
N GLY A 430 -30.09 -4.64 13.85
CA GLY A 430 -29.10 -3.88 13.09
C GLY A 430 -29.00 -2.39 13.42
N THR A 431 -28.04 -1.70 12.79
CA THR A 431 -27.87 -0.25 12.90
C THR A 431 -27.59 0.32 11.52
N ILE A 432 -28.46 1.23 11.07
CA ILE A 432 -28.30 1.91 9.78
C ILE A 432 -27.12 2.88 9.90
N SER A 433 -26.10 2.66 9.09
CA SER A 433 -25.01 3.61 8.88
C SER A 433 -25.35 4.56 7.74
N THR A 434 -25.09 5.84 7.95
CA THR A 434 -25.18 6.90 6.92
C THR A 434 -23.80 7.33 6.39
N ASN A 435 -22.73 6.61 6.77
CA ASN A 435 -21.39 6.77 6.18
C ASN A 435 -21.01 5.47 5.47
N PRO A 436 -21.57 5.20 4.28
CA PRO A 436 -21.31 3.98 3.53
C PRO A 436 -19.94 4.02 2.82
N PRO A 437 -19.31 2.85 2.59
CA PRO A 437 -18.12 2.78 1.73
C PRO A 437 -18.41 3.17 0.27
N GLU A 438 -17.39 3.73 -0.36
CA GLU A 438 -17.25 3.97 -1.79
C GLU A 438 -16.94 2.64 -2.53
N TYR A 439 -16.82 2.70 -3.86
CA TYR A 439 -16.59 1.53 -4.70
C TYR A 439 -15.31 0.78 -4.31
N MET A 440 -15.45 -0.51 -3.99
CA MET A 440 -14.40 -1.40 -3.47
C MET A 440 -13.80 -0.95 -2.13
N GLY A 441 -14.48 -0.04 -1.42
CA GLY A 441 -14.26 0.30 -0.02
C GLY A 441 -14.94 -0.65 0.94
N ALA A 442 -14.46 -0.67 2.18
CA ALA A 442 -15.01 -1.47 3.26
C ALA A 442 -15.08 -0.69 4.58
N THR A 443 -16.03 -1.05 5.45
CA THR A 443 -16.07 -0.52 6.82
C THR A 443 -15.87 -1.64 7.81
N PHE A 444 -15.08 -1.44 8.85
CA PHE A 444 -14.75 -2.53 9.78
C PHE A 444 -15.48 -2.40 11.09
N ARG A 445 -15.97 -3.53 11.59
CA ARG A 445 -16.62 -3.66 12.90
C ARG A 445 -16.10 -4.91 13.58
N ARG A 446 -16.01 -4.85 14.92
CA ARG A 446 -15.59 -5.97 15.75
C ARG A 446 -16.69 -6.39 16.71
N GLU A 447 -16.95 -7.69 16.80
CA GLU A 447 -17.81 -8.34 17.78
C GLU A 447 -16.98 -9.30 18.64
N SER A 448 -17.34 -9.40 19.92
CA SER A 448 -16.78 -10.35 20.89
C SER A 448 -17.91 -11.02 21.68
N ASP A 449 -17.56 -12.03 22.47
CA ASP A 449 -18.48 -12.69 23.41
C ASP A 449 -19.73 -13.30 22.75
N LEU A 450 -19.60 -13.68 21.48
CA LEU A 450 -20.65 -14.38 20.71
C LEU A 450 -20.54 -15.88 20.95
N SER A 451 -21.67 -16.60 20.83
CA SER A 451 -21.65 -18.06 20.91
C SER A 451 -22.74 -18.70 20.06
N GLY A 452 -22.45 -19.90 19.55
CA GLY A 452 -23.38 -20.70 18.77
C GLY A 452 -23.44 -20.32 17.29
N PRO A 453 -24.47 -20.75 16.56
CA PRO A 453 -24.63 -20.42 15.15
C PRO A 453 -24.87 -18.92 14.94
N LEU A 454 -24.02 -18.29 14.14
CA LEU A 454 -24.06 -16.86 13.84
C LEU A 454 -24.25 -16.66 12.33
N ARG A 455 -25.21 -15.82 11.95
CA ARG A 455 -25.28 -15.30 10.59
C ARG A 455 -25.21 -13.78 10.61
N LEU A 456 -24.29 -13.24 9.81
CA LEU A 456 -24.14 -11.80 9.58
C LEU A 456 -24.76 -11.46 8.23
N PHE A 457 -25.52 -10.37 8.19
CA PHE A 457 -26.19 -9.87 7.01
C PHE A 457 -25.82 -8.41 6.79
N VAL A 458 -25.62 -8.05 5.54
CA VAL A 458 -25.51 -6.67 5.07
C VAL A 458 -26.63 -6.43 4.08
N SER A 459 -27.40 -5.37 4.31
CA SER A 459 -28.35 -4.83 3.35
C SER A 459 -28.08 -3.35 3.18
N GLY A 460 -28.23 -2.80 1.98
CA GLY A 460 -28.02 -1.37 1.77
C GLY A 460 -28.79 -0.83 0.57
N SER A 461 -28.65 0.48 0.36
CA SER A 461 -29.26 1.22 -0.75
C SER A 461 -28.18 1.88 -1.59
N PRO A 462 -28.12 1.63 -2.92
CA PRO A 462 -29.01 0.74 -3.69
C PRO A 462 -28.84 -0.74 -3.33
N ALA A 463 -29.93 -1.50 -3.49
CA ALA A 463 -29.91 -2.95 -3.31
C ALA A 463 -29.09 -3.61 -4.42
N ASN A 464 -28.41 -4.72 -4.10
CA ASN A 464 -27.60 -5.57 -5.00
C ASN A 464 -26.16 -5.07 -5.27
N ASN A 465 -25.71 -4.04 -4.55
CA ASN A 465 -24.37 -3.46 -4.74
C ASN A 465 -23.40 -3.79 -3.58
N TRP A 466 -23.80 -4.68 -2.67
CA TRP A 466 -23.11 -4.87 -1.39
C TRP A 466 -22.47 -6.24 -1.29
N GLY A 467 -21.29 -6.27 -0.68
CA GLY A 467 -20.62 -7.48 -0.23
C GLY A 467 -20.43 -7.44 1.28
N VAL A 468 -20.15 -8.60 1.85
CA VAL A 468 -19.73 -8.73 3.24
C VAL A 468 -18.60 -9.74 3.33
N SER A 469 -17.55 -9.41 4.07
CA SER A 469 -16.64 -10.41 4.61
C SER A 469 -16.74 -10.49 6.13
N ALA A 470 -16.42 -11.66 6.67
CA ALA A 470 -16.25 -11.86 8.09
C ALA A 470 -15.03 -12.72 8.36
N THR A 471 -14.23 -12.25 9.32
CA THR A 471 -12.98 -12.88 9.75
C THR A 471 -13.12 -13.27 11.21
N VAL A 472 -12.99 -14.55 11.50
CA VAL A 472 -12.95 -15.09 12.86
C VAL A 472 -11.51 -15.33 13.25
N LYS A 473 -11.03 -14.62 14.27
CA LYS A 473 -9.76 -14.90 14.92
C LYS A 473 -10.00 -15.88 16.06
N ARG A 474 -9.35 -17.05 15.99
CA ARG A 474 -9.57 -18.19 16.90
C ARG A 474 -8.25 -18.81 17.36
N GLY A 475 -8.30 -19.44 18.53
CA GLY A 475 -7.25 -20.34 19.00
C GLY A 475 -6.07 -19.66 19.69
N SER A 476 -5.14 -20.49 20.17
CA SER A 476 -3.86 -20.07 20.74
C SER A 476 -2.80 -21.09 20.33
N PRO A 477 -1.85 -20.74 19.44
CA PRO A 477 -1.68 -19.46 18.75
C PRO A 477 -2.89 -19.11 17.85
N ALA A 478 -3.13 -17.81 17.66
CA ALA A 478 -4.28 -17.33 16.89
C ALA A 478 -4.12 -17.69 15.40
N TYR A 479 -5.23 -17.99 14.75
CA TYR A 479 -5.38 -18.13 13.31
C TYR A 479 -6.72 -17.54 12.88
N PHE A 480 -6.92 -17.38 11.56
CA PHE A 480 -8.11 -16.75 11.01
C PHE A 480 -8.94 -17.73 10.17
N ILE A 481 -10.26 -17.50 10.16
CA ILE A 481 -11.20 -18.13 9.24
C ILE A 481 -11.95 -17.00 8.55
N GLU A 482 -11.91 -16.98 7.23
CA GLU A 482 -12.43 -15.87 6.43
C GLU A 482 -13.53 -16.34 5.50
N LEU A 483 -14.69 -15.69 5.58
CA LEU A 483 -15.80 -15.89 4.67
C LEU A 483 -16.12 -14.57 4.00
N ALA A 484 -16.48 -14.63 2.73
CA ALA A 484 -16.98 -13.49 1.98
C ALA A 484 -18.27 -13.87 1.24
N SER A 485 -19.06 -12.87 0.85
CA SER A 485 -20.25 -13.04 0.01
C SER A 485 -20.59 -11.71 -0.69
N ASN A 486 -21.17 -11.81 -1.89
CA ASN A 486 -21.60 -10.70 -2.75
C ASN A 486 -22.95 -11.03 -3.44
N GLU A 487 -23.89 -11.61 -2.69
CA GLU A 487 -25.21 -12.06 -3.18
C GLU A 487 -26.00 -10.98 -3.95
N SER A 488 -26.64 -11.40 -5.04
CA SER A 488 -27.34 -10.51 -5.98
C SER A 488 -28.79 -10.16 -5.60
N ASP A 489 -29.29 -10.66 -4.47
CA ASP A 489 -30.70 -10.51 -4.05
C ASP A 489 -30.97 -9.26 -3.18
N GLY A 490 -29.94 -8.46 -2.94
CA GLY A 490 -29.99 -7.24 -2.14
C GLY A 490 -29.50 -7.42 -0.72
N THR A 491 -29.12 -8.64 -0.34
CA THR A 491 -28.55 -8.98 0.95
C THR A 491 -27.29 -9.83 0.81
N ALA A 492 -26.14 -9.35 1.25
CA ALA A 492 -24.93 -10.18 1.35
C ALA A 492 -24.89 -10.84 2.74
N SER A 493 -24.64 -12.15 2.80
CA SER A 493 -24.60 -12.87 4.07
C SER A 493 -23.43 -13.84 4.20
N VAL A 494 -22.94 -13.99 5.43
CA VAL A 494 -21.97 -15.03 5.82
C VAL A 494 -22.47 -15.74 7.07
N GLN A 495 -22.24 -17.04 7.13
CA GLN A 495 -22.71 -17.91 8.20
C GLN A 495 -21.54 -18.64 8.84
N PHE A 496 -21.53 -18.66 10.18
CA PHE A 496 -20.73 -19.55 10.99
C PHE A 496 -21.66 -20.49 11.75
N ASP A 497 -21.52 -21.79 11.54
CA ASP A 497 -22.33 -22.80 12.27
C ASP A 497 -21.95 -22.87 13.76
N ALA A 498 -20.73 -22.44 14.10
CA ALA A 498 -20.28 -22.27 15.48
C ALA A 498 -19.25 -21.15 15.61
N VAL A 499 -19.57 -20.16 16.45
CA VAL A 499 -18.61 -19.22 17.04
C VAL A 499 -18.50 -19.49 18.54
N TYR A 500 -17.34 -19.20 19.11
CA TYR A 500 -17.05 -19.42 20.51
C TYR A 500 -16.85 -18.10 21.25
N PRO A 501 -17.09 -18.05 22.59
CA PRO A 501 -16.90 -16.83 23.36
C PRO A 501 -15.47 -16.25 23.30
N THR A 502 -14.48 -17.07 22.98
CA THR A 502 -13.08 -16.68 22.82
C THR A 502 -12.74 -16.14 21.43
N ASP A 503 -13.66 -16.25 20.47
CA ASP A 503 -13.45 -15.76 19.11
C ASP A 503 -13.60 -14.23 19.07
N GLU A 504 -12.70 -13.55 18.35
CA GLU A 504 -12.92 -12.18 17.90
C GLU A 504 -13.44 -12.23 16.47
N ILE A 505 -14.57 -11.56 16.19
CA ILE A 505 -15.18 -11.57 14.87
C ILE A 505 -15.11 -10.18 14.28
N PHE A 506 -14.51 -10.07 13.11
CA PHE A 506 -14.50 -8.85 12.32
C PHE A 506 -15.50 -9.00 11.18
N CYS A 507 -16.25 -7.94 10.90
CA CYS A 507 -17.19 -7.87 9.79
C CYS A 507 -16.85 -6.65 8.94
N ALA A 508 -16.71 -6.86 7.63
CA ALA A 508 -16.39 -5.82 6.68
C ALA A 508 -17.45 -5.72 5.55
N PRO A 509 -18.55 -4.96 5.76
CA PRO A 509 -19.44 -4.56 4.69
C PRO A 509 -18.68 -3.76 3.64
N SER A 510 -18.79 -4.18 2.39
CA SER A 510 -18.10 -3.60 1.24
C SER A 510 -19.10 -3.15 0.18
N TYR A 511 -18.79 -2.08 -0.55
CA TYR A 511 -19.61 -1.63 -1.67
C TYR A 511 -18.93 -1.99 -2.99
N LEU A 512 -19.64 -2.67 -3.89
CA LEU A 512 -19.02 -3.42 -5.00
C LEU A 512 -19.41 -2.90 -6.38
N LYS A 513 -20.20 -1.82 -6.47
CA LYS A 513 -20.65 -1.28 -7.76
C LYS A 513 -20.05 0.08 -8.08
N ALA A 514 -19.47 0.20 -9.27
CA ALA A 514 -18.95 1.47 -9.78
C ALA A 514 -20.08 2.44 -10.18
N GLY A 515 -19.84 3.75 -10.04
CA GLY A 515 -20.69 4.81 -10.61
C GLY A 515 -22.03 5.09 -9.90
N GLU A 516 -22.50 4.20 -9.03
CA GLU A 516 -23.66 4.45 -8.16
C GLU A 516 -23.18 4.88 -6.77
N LYS A 517 -23.80 5.91 -6.18
CA LYS A 517 -23.50 6.31 -4.80
C LYS A 517 -24.21 5.39 -3.82
N SER A 518 -23.46 4.78 -2.92
CA SER A 518 -24.00 4.16 -1.73
C SER A 518 -24.63 5.25 -0.85
N ASN A 519 -25.83 5.00 -0.32
CA ASN A 519 -26.56 5.98 0.49
C ASN A 519 -26.55 5.60 1.97
N SER A 520 -26.79 4.32 2.25
CA SER A 520 -26.82 3.76 3.59
C SER A 520 -26.70 2.25 3.55
N TYR A 521 -26.27 1.67 4.66
CA TYR A 521 -26.27 0.22 4.86
C TYR A 521 -26.61 -0.14 6.30
N GLU A 522 -26.99 -1.40 6.49
CA GLU A 522 -27.31 -1.98 7.77
C GLU A 522 -26.63 -3.33 7.90
N VAL A 523 -25.97 -3.55 9.04
CA VAL A 523 -25.45 -4.87 9.43
C VAL A 523 -26.38 -5.46 10.45
N ARG A 524 -26.80 -6.72 10.28
CA ARG A 524 -27.62 -7.46 11.24
C ARG A 524 -26.93 -8.76 11.62
N LYS A 525 -27.09 -9.16 12.88
CA LYS A 525 -26.78 -10.54 13.32
C LYS A 525 -28.04 -11.28 13.68
N ASN A 526 -28.15 -12.53 13.24
CA ASN A 526 -29.19 -13.45 13.66
C ASN A 526 -28.54 -14.71 14.22
N TYR A 527 -29.04 -15.17 15.37
CA TYR A 527 -28.71 -16.50 15.89
C TYR A 527 -29.63 -17.52 15.22
N LEU A 528 -29.04 -18.54 14.61
CA LEU A 528 -29.81 -19.61 13.98
C LEU A 528 -30.23 -20.63 15.05
N VAL A 529 -31.46 -21.14 14.92
CA VAL A 529 -32.09 -22.01 15.93
C VAL A 529 -31.46 -23.42 15.96
N SER A 530 -30.81 -23.85 14.87
CA SER A 530 -29.97 -25.06 14.82
C SER A 530 -29.04 -25.02 13.61
N PRO A 531 -27.80 -25.53 13.72
CA PRO A 531 -26.97 -25.77 12.54
C PRO A 531 -27.64 -26.83 11.65
N PRO A 532 -27.60 -26.71 10.31
CA PRO A 532 -28.08 -27.75 9.43
C PRO A 532 -27.33 -29.08 9.72
N ASN A 533 -28.06 -30.19 9.78
CA ASN A 533 -27.54 -31.50 10.18
C ASN A 533 -26.28 -31.94 9.38
N GLY A 534 -25.27 -32.38 10.12
CA GLY A 534 -24.32 -33.45 9.78
C GLY A 534 -23.84 -33.52 8.33
N THR A 535 -23.10 -32.52 7.90
CA THR A 535 -22.33 -32.54 6.65
C THR A 535 -20.90 -32.96 6.97
N ALA A 536 -20.31 -33.80 6.12
CA ALA A 536 -18.90 -34.15 6.26
C ALA A 536 -18.05 -32.87 6.23
N THR A 537 -17.08 -32.77 7.13
CA THR A 537 -16.12 -31.66 7.12
C THR A 537 -15.27 -31.73 5.85
N PRO A 538 -14.86 -30.60 5.26
CA PRO A 538 -13.93 -30.63 4.13
C PRO A 538 -12.60 -31.27 4.56
N SER A 539 -11.88 -31.89 3.65
CA SER A 539 -10.58 -32.52 3.95
C SER A 539 -9.59 -32.28 2.84
N LEU A 540 -8.37 -31.88 3.18
CA LEU A 540 -7.24 -31.83 2.24
C LEU A 540 -6.75 -33.24 1.96
N ASN A 541 -6.51 -33.55 0.68
CA ASN A 541 -5.73 -34.72 0.31
C ASN A 541 -4.24 -34.36 0.40
N PRO A 542 -3.45 -34.93 1.34
CA PRO A 542 -2.03 -34.61 1.45
C PRO A 542 -1.24 -34.86 0.17
N ALA A 543 -1.68 -35.81 -0.68
CA ALA A 543 -1.01 -36.13 -1.94
C ALA A 543 -1.22 -35.08 -3.04
N GLU A 544 -2.17 -34.15 -2.86
CA GLU A 544 -2.48 -33.07 -3.79
C GLU A 544 -1.91 -31.73 -3.34
N VAL A 545 -1.26 -31.67 -2.18
CA VAL A 545 -0.55 -30.48 -1.73
C VAL A 545 0.87 -30.50 -2.30
N VAL A 546 1.18 -29.49 -3.09
CA VAL A 546 2.51 -29.26 -3.65
C VAL A 546 3.17 -28.14 -2.86
N VAL A 547 4.39 -28.43 -2.41
CA VAL A 547 5.25 -27.50 -1.68
C VAL A 547 6.53 -27.34 -2.47
N ALA A 548 6.94 -26.09 -2.71
CA ALA A 548 8.23 -25.83 -3.36
C ALA A 548 8.96 -24.65 -2.70
N PRO A 549 10.29 -24.75 -2.52
CA PRO A 549 11.10 -23.64 -2.04
C PRO A 549 11.05 -22.48 -3.03
N VAL A 550 10.90 -21.26 -2.52
CA VAL A 550 11.09 -20.01 -3.27
C VAL A 550 12.05 -19.11 -2.49
N GLN A 551 12.63 -18.11 -3.15
CA GLN A 551 13.56 -17.19 -2.49
C GLN A 551 12.92 -16.58 -1.23
N ALA A 552 13.63 -16.67 -0.10
CA ALA A 552 13.17 -16.24 1.23
C ALA A 552 11.74 -16.73 1.57
N GLY A 553 11.34 -17.91 1.11
CA GLY A 553 9.95 -18.34 1.27
C GLY A 553 9.62 -19.76 0.85
N ILE A 554 8.34 -20.11 0.98
CA ILE A 554 7.76 -21.39 0.59
C ILE A 554 6.50 -21.13 -0.24
N SER A 555 6.42 -21.72 -1.43
CA SER A 555 5.20 -21.74 -2.24
C SER A 555 4.37 -23.00 -1.94
N LEU A 556 3.06 -22.81 -1.87
CA LEU A 556 2.07 -23.85 -1.58
C LEU A 556 0.99 -23.82 -2.66
N SER A 557 0.60 -24.99 -3.17
CA SER A 557 -0.62 -25.13 -3.97
C SER A 557 -1.34 -26.44 -3.62
N TRP A 558 -2.66 -26.46 -3.74
CA TRP A 558 -3.49 -27.60 -3.39
C TRP A 558 -4.72 -27.70 -4.29
N GLN A 559 -5.51 -28.76 -4.11
CA GLN A 559 -6.81 -28.91 -4.77
C GLN A 559 -7.93 -28.75 -3.75
N LEU A 560 -9.04 -28.17 -4.22
CA LEU A 560 -10.26 -28.05 -3.43
C LEU A 560 -11.20 -29.22 -3.78
N PRO A 561 -11.88 -29.83 -2.79
CA PRO A 561 -12.84 -30.89 -3.05
C PRO A 561 -14.06 -30.35 -3.81
N SER A 562 -14.70 -31.20 -4.62
CA SER A 562 -15.92 -30.83 -5.36
C SER A 562 -17.16 -30.64 -4.45
N ALA A 563 -17.14 -31.22 -3.24
CA ALA A 563 -18.10 -31.00 -2.16
C ALA A 563 -17.51 -31.48 -0.81
N PRO A 564 -17.82 -30.86 0.34
CA PRO A 564 -18.61 -29.64 0.54
C PRO A 564 -17.92 -28.40 -0.07
N GLN A 565 -18.68 -27.32 -0.33
CA GLN A 565 -18.14 -26.06 -0.86
C GLN A 565 -17.10 -25.52 0.12
N ALA A 566 -15.81 -25.63 -0.23
CA ALA A 566 -14.73 -25.07 0.55
C ALA A 566 -14.96 -23.56 0.74
N GLY A 567 -14.85 -23.08 1.98
CA GLY A 567 -14.84 -21.67 2.32
C GLY A 567 -13.44 -21.08 2.17
N GLY A 568 -12.42 -21.87 2.52
CA GLY A 568 -11.02 -21.51 2.36
C GLY A 568 -10.08 -22.49 3.04
N THR A 569 -8.83 -22.08 3.17
CA THR A 569 -7.72 -22.87 3.69
C THR A 569 -6.95 -22.07 4.72
N VAL A 570 -6.72 -22.65 5.91
CA VAL A 570 -5.81 -22.08 6.89
C VAL A 570 -4.45 -22.73 6.74
N ILE A 571 -3.41 -21.90 6.75
CA ILE A 571 -2.01 -22.29 6.67
C ILE A 571 -1.34 -21.74 7.92
N MET A 572 -0.70 -22.59 8.72
CA MET A 572 0.14 -22.17 9.82
C MET A 572 1.56 -22.67 9.62
N TRP A 573 2.55 -21.88 10.00
CA TRP A 573 3.94 -22.28 9.93
C TRP A 573 4.74 -21.85 11.15
N GLN A 574 5.80 -22.59 11.43
CA GLN A 574 6.76 -22.33 12.49
C GLN A 574 8.12 -22.88 12.08
N LYS A 575 9.20 -22.15 12.38
CA LYS A 575 10.56 -22.63 12.17
C LYS A 575 10.78 -23.95 12.92
N ALA A 576 11.37 -24.95 12.26
CA ALA A 576 11.50 -26.30 12.82
C ALA A 576 12.36 -26.34 14.09
N SER A 577 13.28 -25.37 14.26
CA SER A 577 14.09 -25.20 15.47
C SER A 577 13.33 -24.57 16.65
N GLY A 578 12.08 -24.17 16.47
CA GLY A 578 11.27 -23.43 17.45
C GLY A 578 11.00 -21.99 17.03
N GLY A 579 10.04 -21.34 17.70
CA GLY A 579 9.55 -20.00 17.40
C GLY A 579 8.07 -19.86 17.71
N SER A 580 7.43 -18.76 17.32
CA SER A 580 5.98 -18.64 17.35
C SER A 580 5.38 -19.19 16.06
N TRP A 581 4.18 -19.78 16.14
CA TRP A 581 3.43 -20.05 14.92
C TRP A 581 2.91 -18.74 14.34
N LYS A 582 3.06 -18.59 13.03
CA LYS A 582 2.34 -17.60 12.22
C LYS A 582 1.20 -18.30 11.46
N SER A 583 0.24 -17.53 10.96
CA SER A 583 -0.89 -18.02 10.18
C SER A 583 -1.14 -17.18 8.95
N LYS A 584 -1.82 -17.78 7.97
CA LYS A 584 -2.35 -17.16 6.76
C LYS A 584 -3.60 -17.90 6.32
N THR A 585 -4.57 -17.18 5.77
CA THR A 585 -5.85 -17.71 5.32
C THR A 585 -6.05 -17.40 3.85
N VAL A 586 -6.34 -18.44 3.06
CA VAL A 586 -6.64 -18.28 1.63
C VAL A 586 -8.09 -18.65 1.39
N ILE A 587 -8.90 -17.66 1.00
CA ILE A 587 -10.32 -17.84 0.72
C ILE A 587 -10.52 -18.60 -0.59
N ALA A 588 -11.40 -19.59 -0.58
CA ALA A 588 -11.79 -20.32 -1.78
C ALA A 588 -12.46 -19.38 -2.81
N PRO A 589 -12.23 -19.59 -4.12
CA PRO A 589 -11.62 -20.76 -4.75
C PRO A 589 -10.10 -20.67 -4.98
N LEU A 590 -9.43 -19.67 -4.41
CA LEU A 590 -7.96 -19.61 -4.44
C LEU A 590 -7.39 -20.87 -3.75
N ARG A 591 -6.32 -21.40 -4.32
CA ARG A 591 -5.76 -22.71 -3.95
C ARG A 591 -4.24 -22.73 -3.97
N GLU A 592 -3.64 -21.56 -3.82
CA GLU A 592 -2.20 -21.34 -3.82
C GLU A 592 -1.86 -20.13 -2.97
N ALA A 593 -0.67 -20.15 -2.36
CA ALA A 593 -0.18 -19.12 -1.46
C ALA A 593 1.36 -19.11 -1.46
N VAL A 594 1.94 -17.99 -1.02
CA VAL A 594 3.36 -17.92 -0.67
C VAL A 594 3.50 -17.50 0.79
N ILE A 595 4.36 -18.22 1.51
CA ILE A 595 4.86 -17.80 2.82
C ILE A 595 6.20 -17.12 2.56
N GLY A 596 6.22 -15.79 2.54
CA GLY A 596 7.42 -14.96 2.38
C GLY A 596 8.11 -14.64 3.72
N GLY A 597 9.15 -13.80 3.67
CA GLY A 597 9.86 -13.31 4.87
C GLY A 597 10.56 -14.41 5.68
N LEU A 598 10.89 -15.53 5.05
CA LEU A 598 11.53 -16.67 5.70
C LEU A 598 13.05 -16.60 5.59
N GLU A 599 13.73 -17.08 6.63
CA GLU A 599 15.17 -17.33 6.56
C GLU A 599 15.46 -18.30 5.41
N GLY A 600 16.50 -18.03 4.62
CA GLY A 600 16.89 -18.89 3.51
C GLY A 600 17.30 -20.29 3.97
N GLU A 601 17.06 -21.29 3.12
CA GLU A 601 17.48 -22.69 3.28
C GLU A 601 17.11 -23.30 4.65
N THR A 602 15.98 -22.87 5.21
CA THR A 602 15.58 -23.18 6.58
C THR A 602 14.36 -24.09 6.60
N ASN A 603 14.36 -25.05 7.53
CA ASN A 603 13.24 -25.98 7.70
C ASN A 603 12.13 -25.38 8.55
N TYR A 604 10.89 -25.58 8.10
CA TYR A 604 9.65 -25.15 8.76
C TYR A 604 8.69 -26.32 8.90
N ASN A 605 7.93 -26.33 10.01
CA ASN A 605 6.75 -27.15 10.16
C ASN A 605 5.57 -26.36 9.61
N VAL A 606 4.81 -26.95 8.68
CA VAL A 606 3.62 -26.35 8.07
C VAL A 606 2.40 -27.20 8.42
N LYS A 607 1.35 -26.57 8.92
CA LYS A 607 0.04 -27.18 9.21
C LYS A 607 -1.01 -26.54 8.30
N MET A 608 -1.84 -27.36 7.67
CA MET A 608 -2.88 -26.88 6.74
C MET A 608 -4.20 -27.61 6.97
N TRP A 609 -5.32 -26.91 6.84
CA TRP A 609 -6.66 -27.51 6.81
C TRP A 609 -7.64 -26.66 6.01
N LEU A 610 -8.70 -27.30 5.52
CA LEU A 610 -9.82 -26.61 4.90
C LEU A 610 -10.87 -26.27 5.95
N TYR A 611 -11.63 -25.22 5.68
CA TYR A 611 -12.95 -24.99 6.27
C TYR A 611 -13.97 -24.81 5.14
N ASP A 612 -15.24 -25.06 5.42
CA ASP A 612 -16.31 -24.90 4.44
C ASP A 612 -16.96 -23.50 4.49
N ASN A 613 -17.92 -23.25 3.62
CA ASN A 613 -18.66 -21.98 3.57
C ASN A 613 -19.51 -21.66 4.82
N ARG A 614 -19.45 -22.48 5.87
CA ARG A 614 -20.07 -22.26 7.20
C ARG A 614 -19.03 -22.15 8.31
N GLY A 615 -17.75 -22.07 7.96
CA GLY A 615 -16.63 -22.01 8.91
C GLY A 615 -16.40 -23.31 9.68
N ILE A 616 -16.94 -24.44 9.21
CA ILE A 616 -16.68 -25.75 9.82
C ILE A 616 -15.32 -26.27 9.34
N GLU A 617 -14.41 -26.46 10.29
CA GLU A 617 -13.04 -26.85 10.05
C GLU A 617 -12.90 -28.37 9.84
N GLY A 618 -12.09 -28.74 8.86
CA GLY A 618 -11.65 -30.09 8.59
C GLY A 618 -10.46 -30.54 9.43
N PRO A 619 -10.06 -31.82 9.31
CA PRO A 619 -8.83 -32.30 9.91
C PRO A 619 -7.60 -31.61 9.30
N SER A 620 -6.63 -31.26 10.15
CA SER A 620 -5.36 -30.68 9.70
C SER A 620 -4.36 -31.74 9.27
N ILE A 621 -3.60 -31.41 8.23
CA ILE A 621 -2.40 -32.13 7.81
C ILE A 621 -1.16 -31.39 8.31
N THR A 622 -0.04 -32.08 8.48
CA THR A 622 1.23 -31.47 8.87
C THR A 622 2.33 -32.00 7.96
N MET A 623 3.19 -31.10 7.51
CA MET A 623 4.30 -31.40 6.62
C MET A 623 5.53 -30.57 6.99
N ALA A 624 6.70 -31.08 6.64
CA ALA A 624 7.93 -30.31 6.67
C ALA A 624 8.11 -29.61 5.31
N ALA A 625 8.58 -28.38 5.35
CA ALA A 625 8.89 -27.59 4.16
C ALA A 625 10.22 -26.86 4.39
N THR A 626 10.98 -26.66 3.33
CA THR A 626 12.25 -25.91 3.38
C THR A 626 12.08 -24.67 2.53
N SER A 627 12.44 -23.50 3.07
CA SER A 627 12.50 -22.27 2.29
C SER A 627 13.61 -22.34 1.23
N GLY A 628 13.48 -21.56 0.16
CA GLY A 628 14.53 -21.48 -0.86
C GLY A 628 15.71 -20.61 -0.43
N ASP A 629 16.51 -20.21 -1.40
CA ASP A 629 17.70 -19.38 -1.19
C ASP A 629 17.37 -18.12 -0.38
N PRO A 630 18.29 -17.60 0.44
CA PRO A 630 18.09 -16.32 1.12
C PRO A 630 17.85 -15.20 0.11
N ALA A 631 17.22 -14.12 0.57
CA ALA A 631 17.14 -12.89 -0.20
C ALA A 631 18.56 -12.45 -0.61
N PRO A 632 18.78 -11.94 -1.82
CA PRO A 632 20.10 -11.49 -2.24
C PRO A 632 20.55 -10.36 -1.31
N PRO A 633 21.84 -10.29 -0.96
CA PRO A 633 22.32 -9.23 -0.10
C PRO A 633 22.10 -7.89 -0.80
N ILE A 634 21.39 -6.98 -0.14
CA ILE A 634 21.23 -5.61 -0.62
C ILE A 634 22.63 -4.99 -0.70
N PRO A 635 23.01 -4.35 -1.82
CA PRO A 635 24.29 -3.68 -1.94
C PRO A 635 24.52 -2.73 -0.77
N THR A 636 25.65 -2.91 -0.09
CA THR A 636 26.08 -1.99 0.97
C THR A 636 27.09 -1.03 0.36
N ALA A 637 26.83 0.27 0.51
CA ALA A 637 27.75 1.29 0.02
C ALA A 637 29.17 1.07 0.58
N PRO A 638 30.23 1.36 -0.18
CA PRO A 638 31.59 1.24 0.32
C PRO A 638 31.76 2.06 1.60
N LYS A 639 32.03 1.39 2.71
CA LYS A 639 32.47 2.06 3.94
C LYS A 639 33.88 2.57 3.70
N GLY A 640 34.03 3.86 3.43
CA GLY A 640 35.34 4.50 3.50
C GLY A 640 36.00 4.19 4.84
N SER A 641 37.18 3.58 4.80
CA SER A 641 38.00 3.43 6.00
C SER A 641 38.38 4.84 6.48
N ALA A 642 37.75 5.31 7.54
CA ALA A 642 38.15 6.57 8.17
C ALA A 642 39.65 6.52 8.49
N PRO A 643 40.44 7.58 8.21
CA PRO A 643 41.81 7.63 8.67
C PRO A 643 41.80 7.57 10.20
N SER A 644 42.64 6.71 10.77
CA SER A 644 42.78 6.53 12.20
C SER A 644 43.10 7.86 12.89
N SER A 645 42.09 8.52 13.46
CA SER A 645 42.30 9.60 14.40
C SER A 645 42.53 8.99 15.78
N GLY A 646 43.81 8.85 16.13
CA GLY A 646 44.19 8.70 17.53
C GLY A 646 43.71 9.92 18.31
N GLY A 647 42.92 9.68 19.34
CA GLY A 647 42.39 10.74 20.21
C GLY A 647 41.23 10.25 21.05
N SER A 648 41.57 9.62 22.17
CA SER A 648 40.63 9.17 23.21
C SER A 648 39.70 10.29 23.70
N SER A 649 38.39 10.02 23.66
CA SER A 649 37.47 10.44 24.72
C SER A 649 36.34 9.42 24.81
N GLU A 650 36.39 8.60 25.84
CA GLU A 650 35.34 7.66 26.21
C GLU A 650 34.02 8.40 26.43
N ILE A 651 32.97 7.97 25.74
CA ILE A 651 31.57 8.18 26.14
C ILE A 651 30.93 6.77 26.16
N PRO A 652 30.21 6.37 27.22
CA PRO A 652 30.01 4.96 27.55
C PRO A 652 29.07 4.25 26.57
N LYS A 653 29.44 3.02 26.20
CA LYS A 653 28.54 2.04 25.60
C LYS A 653 27.36 1.78 26.54
N LEU A 654 26.14 2.06 26.07
CA LEU A 654 24.94 1.44 26.61
C LEU A 654 24.80 0.07 25.93
N ASP A 655 25.11 -0.97 26.69
CA ASP A 655 24.73 -2.36 26.42
C ASP A 655 23.20 -2.41 26.32
N MET A 656 22.65 -2.56 25.11
CA MET A 656 21.27 -3.01 24.94
C MET A 656 21.27 -4.54 24.90
N GLY A 657 21.34 -5.12 26.10
CA GLY A 657 20.92 -6.50 26.31
C GLY A 657 19.42 -6.65 26.06
N CYS A 658 19.04 -7.82 25.55
CA CYS A 658 17.68 -8.30 25.40
C CYS A 658 16.76 -7.91 26.57
N PHE A 659 15.57 -7.36 26.26
CA PHE A 659 14.43 -7.39 27.18
C PHE A 659 13.14 -7.71 26.41
N ILE A 660 12.87 -9.01 26.33
CA ILE A 660 11.52 -9.57 26.26
C ILE A 660 11.00 -9.59 27.70
N GLU A 661 9.85 -8.95 27.93
CA GLU A 661 8.72 -9.37 28.79
C GLU A 661 7.99 -8.17 29.42
N SER A 662 6.66 -8.27 29.34
CA SER A 662 5.65 -7.72 30.27
C SER A 662 5.30 -6.23 30.19
N VAL A 663 4.22 -5.91 29.45
CA VAL A 663 3.18 -4.99 29.94
C VAL A 663 1.80 -5.48 29.48
N PHE A 664 1.15 -6.25 30.34
CA PHE A 664 -0.31 -6.22 30.48
C PHE A 664 -0.63 -5.31 31.68
N THR A 665 -1.79 -4.65 31.59
CA THR A 665 -2.56 -3.90 32.62
C THR A 665 -2.49 -2.36 32.56
N TRP A 666 -3.71 -1.78 32.46
CA TRP A 666 -4.12 -0.35 32.54
C TRP A 666 -3.87 0.45 31.24
N PHE A 667 -4.85 0.79 30.39
CA PHE A 667 -6.28 1.14 30.53
C PHE A 667 -7.08 0.64 29.33
#